data_AF-A0A094DTT9-F1
#
_entry.id   AF-A0A094DTT9-F1
#
_cell.length_a   1.000
_cell.length_b   1.000
_cell.length_c   1.000
_cell.angle_alpha   90.00
_cell.angle_beta   90.00
_cell.angle_gamma   90.00
#
_symmetry.space_group_name_H-M   'P 1'
#
loop_
_entity.id
_entity.type
_entity.pdbx_description
1 polymer ?
#
loop_
_entity_poly.entity_id
_entity_poly.type
_entity_poly.pdbx_seq_one_letter_code
_entity_poly.pdbx_strand_id
1 'polypeptide(L)'
;MHTAFENVPSSVTSPTADSLLNLSTALERQSAKSKAVVVGLYGVPGSGKTFLLSQLKQSLGSEHFAFYEGSEMIATLVPGGLDAFQGLEEPEKQRWRGIAIENIGKECANNRQVAVVAGHFMFWSEKEAECPVHTANDLLIYTHILYLDVPPQLVAQRRLDDTKRRRPSTSADHLLKWQQAEKTQLHDLCRRHGILYTLVHSHLTPLNKILTLLHDFWHHTEEYNLSQAENRLEEALTAGQGQLETVLVMDADRTLAAEDTGALFWKRLPRSLQAMPKECPLKSLFSSPLGYSYAAFRQAMLLYEEAADDQEFDDLAQEVASAVTMYPEFVSLLRKAESQKHVGAVIITCGLRLVWEKVLEREGLSETVKVIGGGRIADGFVVTAAVKAALVARLQDKYQLYVWAFGDSPLDLPMLGKADEAIVVVGDERTRSKSMDMDLMYAIDNDGLQARQAMLPRHASPRLDTTRLPLVQLTGQEFVDSILRRRSRDASIQVLHATEKSAAKLLMTLMRDANVAGPLLREAHQKAGWYLATEFLADVIGTEEYSITHVQGYGISGYRLLREEHTLIVALMRGGEPMAFGVNEAFPLATFVHAKEPTEMRHHLQGRSNIVLVDSVVNSGKTVVQFAQYIRNLYPTIRIVIVTGVAQAESISIIKHALPRERRLSLIALRLSANKFTGKGTTDTGNRLFNTTHLP
;
A
#
# COMPACT_ATOMS: atom_id res chain seq x y z
N MET A 1 55.76 15.56 29.46
CA MET A 1 56.76 14.92 28.58
C MET A 1 56.02 14.48 27.32
N HIS A 2 56.46 15.03 26.19
CA HIS A 2 55.98 14.71 24.84
C HIS A 2 56.03 13.21 24.55
N THR A 3 55.05 12.69 23.80
CA THR A 3 55.27 12.19 22.42
C THR A 3 53.92 12.01 21.71
N ALA A 4 53.93 12.25 20.41
CA ALA A 4 52.79 12.45 19.54
C ALA A 4 52.77 11.45 18.37
N PHE A 5 51.62 11.44 17.67
CA PHE A 5 51.29 10.88 16.34
C PHE A 5 51.13 9.35 16.27
N GLU A 6 50.04 8.80 15.72
CA GLU A 6 49.63 8.93 14.31
C GLU A 6 48.13 8.70 14.07
N ASN A 7 47.62 9.40 13.04
CA ASN A 7 46.26 9.33 12.49
C ASN A 7 46.17 8.21 11.43
N VAL A 8 45.09 7.42 11.47
CA VAL A 8 44.58 6.65 10.32
C VAL A 8 43.06 6.89 10.20
N PRO A 9 42.50 7.12 8.99
CA PRO A 9 41.12 7.56 8.82
C PRO A 9 40.13 6.40 9.01
N SER A 10 39.16 6.58 9.91
CA SER A 10 38.01 5.69 10.08
C SER A 10 36.98 5.92 8.98
N SER A 11 37.06 5.17 7.88
CA SER A 11 35.98 5.09 6.89
C SER A 11 35.63 3.63 6.59
N VAL A 12 34.94 3.01 7.54
CA VAL A 12 34.03 1.89 7.25
C VAL A 12 32.75 2.22 8.00
N THR A 13 31.83 2.90 7.32
CA THR A 13 30.46 3.04 7.80
C THR A 13 29.85 1.66 7.87
N SER A 14 29.64 1.20 9.10
CA SER A 14 28.78 0.05 9.42
C SER A 14 27.40 0.25 8.78
N PRO A 15 26.83 -0.76 8.10
CA PRO A 15 25.48 -0.67 7.58
C PRO A 15 24.50 -0.49 8.74
N THR A 16 23.57 0.45 8.59
CA THR A 16 22.47 0.67 9.53
C THR A 16 21.57 -0.58 9.61
N ALA A 17 20.88 -0.77 10.73
CA ALA A 17 20.03 -1.93 10.99
C ALA A 17 19.00 -2.21 9.88
N ASP A 18 18.51 -1.16 9.20
CA ASP A 18 17.59 -1.26 8.04
C ASP A 18 18.25 -1.82 6.77
N SER A 19 19.56 -1.63 6.59
CA SER A 19 20.30 -2.20 5.45
C SER A 19 20.50 -3.71 5.60
N LEU A 20 20.67 -4.19 6.84
CA LEU A 20 20.77 -5.63 7.15
C LEU A 20 19.38 -6.30 7.13
N LEU A 21 18.33 -5.59 7.57
CA LEU A 21 16.94 -6.05 7.43
C LEU A 21 16.52 -6.19 5.96
N ASN A 22 16.84 -5.21 5.11
CA ASN A 22 16.51 -5.25 3.67
C ASN A 22 17.29 -6.31 2.88
N LEU A 23 18.54 -6.60 3.27
CA LEU A 23 19.30 -7.71 2.66
C LEU A 23 18.78 -9.07 3.12
N SER A 24 18.42 -9.21 4.40
CA SER A 24 17.83 -10.46 4.94
C SER A 24 16.46 -10.74 4.34
N THR A 25 15.61 -9.73 4.17
CA THR A 25 14.30 -9.87 3.50
C THR A 25 14.44 -10.09 2.00
N ALA A 26 15.49 -9.58 1.33
CA ALA A 26 15.76 -9.90 -0.07
C ALA A 26 16.22 -11.35 -0.26
N LEU A 27 17.06 -11.88 0.64
CA LEU A 27 17.50 -13.27 0.67
C LEU A 27 16.37 -14.23 1.09
N GLU A 28 15.53 -13.85 2.06
CA GLU A 28 14.31 -14.58 2.44
C GLU A 28 13.26 -14.56 1.32
N ARG A 29 13.10 -13.44 0.59
CA ARG A 29 12.24 -13.35 -0.61
C ARG A 29 12.75 -14.20 -1.76
N GLN A 30 14.07 -14.34 -1.91
CA GLN A 30 14.67 -15.27 -2.88
C GLN A 30 14.46 -16.74 -2.48
N SER A 31 14.51 -17.04 -1.18
CA SER A 31 14.20 -18.37 -0.61
C SER A 31 12.71 -18.71 -0.63
N ALA A 32 11.81 -17.74 -0.51
CA ALA A 32 10.37 -17.95 -0.47
C ALA A 32 9.79 -18.32 -1.85
N LYS A 33 10.41 -17.86 -2.94
CA LYS A 33 9.95 -18.14 -4.33
C LYS A 33 10.12 -19.59 -4.79
N SER A 34 10.76 -20.48 -4.01
CA SER A 34 10.96 -21.89 -4.38
C SER A 34 10.38 -22.90 -3.40
N LYS A 35 9.59 -22.49 -2.41
CA LYS A 35 9.02 -23.40 -1.42
C LYS A 35 7.67 -23.94 -1.90
N ALA A 36 7.53 -25.27 -1.93
CA ALA A 36 6.24 -25.91 -2.23
C ALA A 36 5.21 -25.64 -1.14
N VAL A 37 3.93 -25.65 -1.52
CA VAL A 37 2.82 -25.66 -0.57
C VAL A 37 2.72 -27.07 0.02
N VAL A 38 2.82 -27.18 1.34
CA VAL A 38 2.72 -28.44 2.08
C VAL A 38 1.61 -28.34 3.10
N VAL A 39 0.55 -29.12 2.89
CA VAL A 39 -0.67 -29.14 3.68
C VAL A 39 -0.67 -30.38 4.57
N GLY A 40 -0.70 -30.18 5.88
CA GLY A 40 -0.86 -31.24 6.86
C GLY A 40 -2.34 -31.57 7.09
N LEU A 41 -2.73 -32.83 6.93
CA LEU A 41 -4.00 -33.36 7.43
C LEU A 41 -3.77 -33.94 8.83
N TYR A 42 -4.31 -33.27 9.84
CA TYR A 42 -4.11 -33.56 11.25
C TYR A 42 -5.41 -33.98 11.95
N GLY A 43 -5.27 -34.52 13.16
CA GLY A 43 -6.37 -34.96 14.00
C GLY A 43 -6.05 -36.29 14.69
N VAL A 44 -6.73 -36.57 15.79
CA VAL A 44 -6.52 -37.77 16.59
C VAL A 44 -6.67 -39.08 15.78
N PRO A 45 -5.98 -40.18 16.15
CA PRO A 45 -6.16 -41.48 15.50
C PRO A 45 -7.62 -41.93 15.49
N GLY A 46 -8.13 -42.33 14.32
CA GLY A 46 -9.55 -42.64 14.10
C GLY A 46 -10.37 -41.49 13.52
N SER A 47 -9.80 -40.28 13.36
CA SER A 47 -10.49 -39.15 12.73
C SER A 47 -10.80 -39.33 11.24
N GLY A 48 -10.13 -40.26 10.56
CA GLY A 48 -10.37 -40.55 9.14
C GLY A 48 -9.36 -39.93 8.16
N LYS A 49 -8.19 -39.46 8.64
CA LYS A 49 -7.12 -38.88 7.80
C LYS A 49 -6.80 -39.70 6.54
N THR A 50 -6.46 -40.99 6.68
CA THR A 50 -6.11 -41.86 5.54
C THR A 50 -7.27 -42.07 4.57
N PHE A 51 -8.51 -42.12 5.10
CA PHE A 51 -9.71 -42.23 4.27
C PHE A 51 -9.92 -40.95 3.45
N LEU A 52 -9.85 -39.78 4.08
CA LEU A 52 -9.95 -38.50 3.40
C LEU A 52 -8.81 -38.32 2.36
N LEU A 53 -7.58 -38.67 2.71
CA LEU A 53 -6.43 -38.60 1.81
C LEU A 53 -6.68 -39.44 0.54
N SER A 54 -7.28 -40.61 0.69
CA SER A 54 -7.63 -41.49 -0.42
C SER A 54 -8.73 -40.90 -1.31
N GLN A 55 -9.76 -40.29 -0.70
CA GLN A 55 -10.81 -39.58 -1.45
C GLN A 55 -10.26 -38.37 -2.22
N LEU A 56 -9.40 -37.57 -1.58
CA LEU A 56 -8.75 -36.43 -2.21
C LEU A 56 -7.88 -36.86 -3.39
N LYS A 57 -7.11 -37.94 -3.24
CA LYS A 57 -6.30 -38.52 -4.32
C LYS A 57 -7.16 -38.94 -5.52
N GLN A 58 -8.36 -39.48 -5.28
CA GLN A 58 -9.28 -39.85 -6.36
C GLN A 58 -9.88 -38.62 -7.05
N SER A 59 -10.20 -37.56 -6.31
CA SER A 59 -10.85 -36.36 -6.85
C SER A 59 -9.89 -35.38 -7.53
N LEU A 60 -8.69 -35.16 -6.99
CA LEU A 60 -7.72 -34.16 -7.47
C LEU A 60 -6.71 -34.71 -8.48
N GLY A 61 -6.59 -36.03 -8.59
CA GLY A 61 -5.58 -36.66 -9.44
C GLY A 61 -4.15 -36.44 -8.94
N SER A 62 -3.17 -36.55 -9.84
CA SER A 62 -1.73 -36.44 -9.50
C SER A 62 -0.96 -35.42 -10.34
N GLU A 63 -1.67 -34.53 -11.04
CA GLU A 63 -1.05 -33.50 -11.87
C GLU A 63 -0.47 -32.38 -10.99
N HIS A 64 -1.33 -31.76 -10.17
CA HIS A 64 -0.96 -30.61 -9.33
C HIS A 64 -0.81 -30.96 -7.84
N PHE A 65 -1.19 -32.18 -7.45
CA PHE A 65 -1.21 -32.62 -6.05
C PHE A 65 -0.46 -33.93 -5.87
N ALA A 66 0.26 -34.04 -4.76
CA ALA A 66 0.91 -35.28 -4.32
C ALA A 66 0.45 -35.63 -2.90
N PHE A 67 0.19 -36.92 -2.66
CA PHE A 67 -0.46 -37.39 -1.44
C PHE A 67 0.46 -38.35 -0.70
N TYR A 68 0.71 -38.07 0.58
CA TYR A 68 1.64 -38.83 1.39
C TYR A 68 1.00 -39.26 2.72
N GLU A 69 1.15 -40.54 3.08
CA GLU A 69 0.96 -40.98 4.46
C GLU A 69 2.32 -40.94 5.16
N GLY A 70 2.44 -40.15 6.23
CA GLY A 70 3.74 -39.88 6.86
C GLY A 70 4.49 -41.15 7.30
N SER A 71 3.77 -42.17 7.76
CA SER A 71 4.38 -43.46 8.12
C SER A 71 4.91 -44.24 6.91
N GLU A 72 4.28 -44.14 5.73
CA GLU A 72 4.76 -44.80 4.51
C GLU A 72 6.04 -44.12 3.98
N MET A 73 6.10 -42.79 4.07
CA MET A 73 7.30 -42.04 3.70
C MET A 73 8.48 -42.42 4.60
N ILE A 74 8.27 -42.48 5.92
CA ILE A 74 9.30 -42.92 6.86
C ILE A 74 9.74 -44.36 6.56
N ALA A 75 8.80 -45.27 6.28
CA ALA A 75 9.11 -46.67 5.94
C ALA A 75 9.97 -46.80 4.67
N THR A 76 9.82 -45.88 3.72
CA THR A 76 10.60 -45.85 2.48
C THR A 76 12.04 -45.35 2.72
N LEU A 77 12.22 -44.47 3.70
CA LEU A 77 13.52 -43.84 4.00
C LEU A 77 14.37 -44.59 5.03
N VAL A 78 13.74 -45.28 5.99
CA VAL A 78 14.43 -45.99 7.07
C VAL A 78 14.84 -47.39 6.61
N PRO A 79 16.14 -47.76 6.65
CA PRO A 79 16.56 -49.13 6.40
C PRO A 79 15.88 -50.12 7.36
N GLY A 80 15.16 -51.10 6.83
CA GLY A 80 14.35 -52.03 7.63
C GLY A 80 12.89 -51.59 7.85
N GLY A 81 12.46 -50.49 7.23
CA GLY A 81 11.06 -50.08 7.16
C GLY A 81 10.50 -49.52 8.47
N LEU A 82 9.16 -49.53 8.58
CA LEU A 82 8.46 -48.93 9.72
C LEU A 82 8.72 -49.66 11.04
N ASP A 83 8.91 -50.98 11.01
CA ASP A 83 9.19 -51.78 12.20
C ASP A 83 10.56 -51.44 12.80
N ALA A 84 11.57 -51.24 11.94
CA ALA A 84 12.87 -50.76 12.37
C ALA A 84 12.77 -49.35 12.98
N PHE A 85 12.00 -48.45 12.37
CA PHE A 85 11.75 -47.11 12.91
C PHE A 85 11.10 -47.13 14.30
N GLN A 86 10.13 -48.03 14.54
CA GLN A 86 9.47 -48.14 15.84
C GLN A 86 10.41 -48.55 16.96
N GLY A 87 11.45 -49.35 16.65
CA GLY A 87 12.48 -49.80 17.59
C GLY A 87 13.57 -48.77 17.89
N LEU A 88 13.60 -47.62 17.20
CA LEU A 88 14.59 -46.56 17.44
C LEU A 88 14.28 -45.73 18.70
N GLU A 89 15.32 -45.11 19.25
CA GLU A 89 15.18 -44.11 20.32
C GLU A 89 14.57 -42.80 19.80
N GLU A 90 13.91 -42.03 20.67
CA GLU A 90 13.19 -40.82 20.24
C GLU A 90 14.04 -39.77 19.49
N PRO A 91 15.32 -39.50 19.83
CA PRO A 91 16.16 -38.59 19.05
C PRO A 91 16.35 -39.04 17.59
N GLU A 92 16.47 -40.35 17.37
CA GLU A 92 16.60 -40.91 16.02
C GLU A 92 15.27 -40.90 15.28
N LYS A 93 14.16 -41.18 15.98
CA LYS A 93 12.81 -41.04 15.41
C LYS A 93 12.53 -39.60 14.97
N GLN A 94 12.89 -38.61 15.78
CA GLN A 94 12.79 -37.20 15.43
C GLN A 94 13.60 -36.85 14.18
N ARG A 95 14.84 -37.35 14.09
CA ARG A 95 15.69 -37.16 12.90
C ARG A 95 15.01 -37.71 11.64
N TRP A 96 14.50 -38.93 11.67
CA TRP A 96 13.85 -39.55 10.51
C TRP A 96 12.51 -38.90 10.14
N ARG A 97 11.71 -38.47 11.12
CA ARG A 97 10.50 -37.64 10.88
C ARG A 97 10.86 -36.35 10.15
N GLY A 98 11.93 -35.67 10.60
CA GLY A 98 12.42 -34.44 9.98
C GLY A 98 12.91 -34.62 8.54
N ILE A 99 13.64 -35.72 8.26
CA ILE A 99 14.10 -36.05 6.90
C ILE A 99 12.91 -36.38 5.99
N ALA A 100 11.88 -37.06 6.51
CA ALA A 100 10.70 -37.42 5.73
C ALA A 100 9.95 -36.18 5.22
N ILE A 101 9.65 -35.21 6.09
CA ILE A 101 8.94 -34.00 5.68
C ILE A 101 9.80 -33.11 4.78
N GLU A 102 11.12 -33.07 5.01
CA GLU A 102 12.06 -32.34 4.14
C GLU A 102 12.10 -32.92 2.73
N ASN A 103 12.12 -34.25 2.60
CA ASN A 103 12.08 -34.92 1.30
C ASN A 103 10.76 -34.65 0.57
N ILE A 104 9.61 -34.71 1.27
CA ILE A 104 8.31 -34.35 0.70
C ILE A 104 8.32 -32.91 0.17
N GLY A 105 8.82 -31.97 0.97
CA GLY A 105 8.93 -30.56 0.58
C GLY A 105 9.79 -30.36 -0.67
N LYS A 106 10.95 -31.03 -0.75
CA LYS A 106 11.86 -30.95 -1.91
C LYS A 106 11.27 -31.58 -3.16
N GLU A 107 10.67 -32.78 -3.04
CA GLU A 107 10.05 -33.48 -4.16
C GLU A 107 8.92 -32.65 -4.78
N CYS A 108 8.01 -32.15 -3.95
CA CYS A 108 6.90 -31.33 -4.42
C CYS A 108 7.35 -29.98 -4.98
N ALA A 109 8.43 -29.39 -4.45
CA ALA A 109 9.00 -28.15 -5.01
C ALA A 109 9.56 -28.38 -6.42
N ASN A 110 10.27 -29.49 -6.63
CA ASN A 110 10.82 -29.86 -7.95
C ASN A 110 9.71 -30.16 -8.95
N ASN A 111 8.64 -30.84 -8.51
CA ASN A 111 7.52 -31.23 -9.37
C ASN A 111 6.46 -30.14 -9.53
N ARG A 112 6.58 -29.00 -8.81
CA ARG A 112 5.58 -27.92 -8.74
C ARG A 112 4.20 -28.40 -8.29
N GLN A 113 4.17 -29.27 -7.30
CA GLN A 113 2.96 -29.86 -6.74
C GLN A 113 2.69 -29.36 -5.32
N VAL A 114 1.43 -29.41 -4.92
CA VAL A 114 1.02 -29.26 -3.52
C VAL A 114 1.11 -30.61 -2.84
N ALA A 115 1.85 -30.70 -1.74
CA ALA A 115 1.87 -31.90 -0.91
C ALA A 115 0.68 -31.90 0.06
N VAL A 116 -0.07 -33.00 0.11
CA VAL A 116 -1.08 -33.27 1.14
C VAL A 116 -0.60 -34.44 1.98
N VAL A 117 -0.30 -34.20 3.25
CA VAL A 117 0.41 -35.14 4.12
C VAL A 117 -0.47 -35.52 5.31
N ALA A 118 -0.84 -36.79 5.43
CA ALA A 118 -1.49 -37.31 6.64
C ALA A 118 -0.44 -37.52 7.74
N GLY A 119 -0.53 -36.73 8.81
CA GLY A 119 0.43 -36.69 9.90
C GLY A 119 -0.19 -36.90 11.29
N HIS A 120 0.68 -36.98 12.30
CA HIS A 120 0.32 -37.05 13.72
C HIS A 120 1.04 -35.93 14.45
N PHE A 121 0.30 -35.13 15.23
CA PHE A 121 0.92 -34.09 16.07
C PHE A 121 1.48 -34.67 17.36
N MET A 122 0.73 -35.56 17.99
CA MET A 122 1.13 -36.21 19.24
C MET A 122 0.64 -37.65 19.30
N PHE A 123 1.25 -38.44 20.18
CA PHE A 123 0.70 -39.71 20.64
C PHE A 123 0.37 -39.57 22.12
N TRP A 124 -0.85 -39.91 22.51
CA TRP A 124 -1.27 -39.79 23.90
C TRP A 124 -2.17 -40.96 24.30
N SER A 125 -1.57 -41.96 24.97
CA SER A 125 -2.33 -43.03 25.58
C SER A 125 -2.94 -42.57 26.91
N GLU A 126 -4.06 -43.17 27.31
CA GLU A 126 -4.86 -42.73 28.47
C GLU A 126 -4.12 -42.85 29.82
N LYS A 127 -3.02 -43.61 29.86
CA LYS A 127 -2.20 -43.84 31.06
C LYS A 127 -0.84 -43.14 31.04
N GLU A 128 -0.53 -42.44 29.95
CA GLU A 128 0.78 -41.82 29.72
C GLU A 128 0.66 -40.30 29.66
N ALA A 129 1.80 -39.63 29.78
CA ALA A 129 1.90 -38.19 29.58
C ALA A 129 1.70 -37.83 28.10
N GLU A 130 1.35 -36.57 27.86
CA GLU A 130 1.31 -35.99 26.52
C GLU A 130 2.68 -36.11 25.83
N CYS A 131 2.72 -36.70 24.64
CA CYS A 131 3.95 -36.84 23.85
C CYS A 131 3.78 -36.23 22.45
N PRO A 132 4.01 -34.91 22.29
CA PRO A 132 4.12 -34.28 20.97
C PRO A 132 5.27 -34.89 20.16
N VAL A 133 5.03 -35.14 18.87
CA VAL A 133 6.00 -35.78 17.96
C VAL A 133 6.38 -34.94 16.75
N HIS A 134 5.91 -33.68 16.70
CA HIS A 134 6.34 -32.72 15.69
C HIS A 134 7.84 -32.40 15.84
N THR A 135 8.47 -32.05 14.73
CA THR A 135 9.89 -31.70 14.60
C THR A 135 10.05 -30.24 14.21
N ALA A 136 11.27 -29.69 14.37
CA ALA A 136 11.58 -28.35 13.86
C ALA A 136 11.37 -28.26 12.34
N ASN A 137 11.64 -29.34 11.60
CA ASN A 137 11.42 -29.39 10.16
C ASN A 137 9.92 -29.31 9.80
N ASP A 138 9.03 -29.90 10.61
CA ASP A 138 7.58 -29.77 10.39
C ASP A 138 7.16 -28.30 10.44
N LEU A 139 7.63 -27.58 11.47
CA LEU A 139 7.33 -26.17 11.67
C LEU A 139 7.93 -25.26 10.58
N LEU A 140 9.00 -25.72 9.93
CA LEU A 140 9.64 -25.01 8.82
C LEU A 140 9.05 -25.36 7.46
N ILE A 141 8.54 -26.57 7.24
CA ILE A 141 8.12 -27.05 5.91
C ILE A 141 6.62 -26.89 5.70
N TYR A 142 5.79 -27.23 6.68
CA TYR A 142 4.34 -27.07 6.54
C TYR A 142 3.99 -25.61 6.29
N THR A 143 3.10 -25.38 5.33
CA THR A 143 2.54 -24.05 5.04
C THR A 143 1.10 -23.96 5.54
N HIS A 144 0.40 -25.09 5.57
CA HIS A 144 -0.98 -25.18 6.04
C HIS A 144 -1.20 -26.42 6.90
N ILE A 145 -2.13 -26.35 7.84
CA ILE A 145 -2.64 -27.49 8.62
C ILE A 145 -4.17 -27.46 8.60
N LEU A 146 -4.77 -28.53 8.08
CA LEU A 146 -6.19 -28.84 8.17
C LEU A 146 -6.39 -29.84 9.31
N TYR A 147 -7.06 -29.42 10.38
CA TYR A 147 -7.33 -30.29 11.53
C TYR A 147 -8.72 -30.90 11.44
N LEU A 148 -8.82 -32.22 11.40
CA LEU A 148 -10.09 -32.95 11.34
C LEU A 148 -10.74 -33.01 12.73
N ASP A 149 -11.69 -32.10 12.99
CA ASP A 149 -12.45 -32.03 14.24
C ASP A 149 -13.69 -32.93 14.17
N VAL A 150 -13.49 -34.20 14.50
CA VAL A 150 -14.51 -35.25 14.47
C VAL A 150 -15.03 -35.47 15.89
N PRO A 151 -16.35 -35.59 16.14
CA PRO A 151 -16.87 -35.85 17.48
C PRO A 151 -16.18 -37.06 18.17
N PRO A 152 -15.73 -36.94 19.43
CA PRO A 152 -14.98 -38.00 20.12
C PRO A 152 -15.68 -39.36 20.13
N GLN A 153 -17.02 -39.36 20.23
CA GLN A 153 -17.85 -40.57 20.22
C GLN A 153 -17.76 -41.29 18.86
N LEU A 154 -17.78 -40.54 17.76
CA LEU A 154 -17.64 -41.08 16.41
C LEU A 154 -16.22 -41.59 16.17
N VAL A 155 -15.20 -40.89 16.70
CA VAL A 155 -13.81 -41.38 16.67
C VAL A 155 -13.68 -42.70 17.42
N ALA A 156 -14.24 -42.79 18.63
CA ALA A 156 -14.22 -44.01 19.44
C ALA A 156 -14.88 -45.19 18.69
N GLN A 157 -16.07 -44.97 18.12
CA GLN A 157 -16.78 -45.96 17.32
C GLN A 157 -15.95 -46.42 16.12
N ARG A 158 -15.42 -45.48 15.31
CA ARG A 158 -14.56 -45.80 14.16
C ARG A 158 -13.32 -46.60 14.54
N ARG A 159 -12.76 -46.38 15.72
CA ARG A 159 -11.60 -47.15 16.22
C ARG A 159 -11.98 -48.57 16.62
N LEU A 160 -13.19 -48.79 17.14
CA LEU A 160 -13.71 -50.13 17.45
C LEU A 160 -14.02 -50.92 16.17
N ASP A 161 -14.57 -50.25 15.17
CA ASP A 161 -14.97 -50.86 13.90
C ASP A 161 -13.79 -51.09 12.93
N ASP A 162 -12.61 -50.51 13.19
CA ASP A 162 -11.41 -50.64 12.36
C ASP A 162 -10.79 -52.03 12.51
N THR A 163 -11.17 -52.95 11.62
CA THR A 163 -10.62 -54.31 11.57
C THR A 163 -9.22 -54.38 10.96
N LYS A 164 -8.74 -53.30 10.32
CA LYS A 164 -7.44 -53.27 9.64
C LYS A 164 -6.29 -52.83 10.55
N ARG A 165 -6.55 -51.95 11.53
CA ARG A 165 -5.53 -51.45 12.47
C ARG A 165 -5.94 -51.76 13.91
N ARG A 166 -5.15 -52.59 14.61
CA ARG A 166 -5.33 -52.80 16.05
C ARG A 166 -4.93 -51.55 16.82
N ARG A 167 -5.87 -50.92 17.51
CA ARG A 167 -5.63 -49.75 18.36
C ARG A 167 -5.99 -50.06 19.81
N PRO A 168 -5.27 -49.51 20.80
CA PRO A 168 -5.69 -49.58 22.20
C PRO A 168 -7.09 -48.98 22.37
N SER A 169 -7.89 -49.56 23.28
CA SER A 169 -9.16 -48.95 23.67
C SER A 169 -8.88 -47.61 24.34
N THR A 170 -9.64 -46.58 23.97
CA THR A 170 -9.49 -45.23 24.51
C THR A 170 -10.88 -44.67 24.76
N SER A 171 -11.11 -44.10 25.93
CA SER A 171 -12.39 -43.49 26.27
C SER A 171 -12.71 -42.26 25.39
N ALA A 172 -14.01 -41.99 25.17
CA ALA A 172 -14.43 -40.78 24.47
C ALA A 172 -14.00 -39.50 25.22
N ASP A 173 -13.96 -39.55 26.54
CA ASP A 173 -13.48 -38.44 27.38
C ASP A 173 -11.99 -38.17 27.19
N HIS A 174 -11.16 -39.21 27.08
CA HIS A 174 -9.75 -39.04 26.76
C HIS A 174 -9.54 -38.51 25.34
N LEU A 175 -10.32 -38.99 24.37
CA LEU A 175 -10.27 -38.45 23.00
C LEU A 175 -10.63 -36.97 22.95
N LEU A 176 -11.60 -36.51 23.75
CA LEU A 176 -11.93 -35.09 23.86
C LEU A 176 -10.75 -34.28 24.40
N LYS A 177 -10.12 -34.74 25.50
CA LYS A 177 -8.93 -34.09 26.08
C LYS A 177 -7.79 -34.04 25.07
N TRP A 178 -7.55 -35.14 24.37
CA TRP A 178 -6.53 -35.23 23.33
C TRP A 178 -6.81 -34.24 22.20
N GLN A 179 -8.03 -34.18 21.67
CA GLN A 179 -8.38 -33.21 20.63
C GLN A 179 -8.19 -31.75 21.10
N GLN A 180 -8.58 -31.43 22.33
CA GLN A 180 -8.39 -30.09 22.89
C GLN A 180 -6.91 -29.73 23.04
N ALA A 181 -6.07 -30.67 23.47
CA ALA A 181 -4.63 -30.48 23.55
C ALA A 181 -3.99 -30.28 22.17
N GLU A 182 -4.31 -31.12 21.18
CA GLU A 182 -3.80 -30.95 19.80
C GLU A 182 -4.22 -29.60 19.23
N LYS A 183 -5.51 -29.23 19.32
CA LYS A 183 -6.03 -27.96 18.80
C LYS A 183 -5.32 -26.75 19.42
N THR A 184 -5.18 -26.73 20.74
CA THR A 184 -4.55 -25.60 21.44
C THR A 184 -3.07 -25.47 21.06
N GLN A 185 -2.31 -26.56 21.14
CA GLN A 185 -0.87 -26.53 20.86
C GLN A 185 -0.57 -26.28 19.38
N LEU A 186 -1.30 -26.91 18.46
CA LEU A 186 -1.13 -26.68 17.01
C LEU A 186 -1.46 -25.24 16.65
N HIS A 187 -2.57 -24.71 17.17
CA HIS A 187 -2.97 -23.33 16.91
C HIS A 187 -1.88 -22.33 17.32
N ASP A 188 -1.29 -22.50 18.50
CA ASP A 188 -0.23 -21.62 18.99
C ASP A 188 1.11 -21.79 18.26
N LEU A 189 1.44 -23.01 17.83
CA LEU A 189 2.62 -23.28 17.01
C LEU A 189 2.45 -22.70 15.61
N CYS A 190 1.31 -22.96 14.96
CA CYS A 190 1.01 -22.47 13.62
C CYS A 190 1.12 -20.94 13.55
N ARG A 191 0.54 -20.23 14.52
CA ARG A 191 0.63 -18.77 14.61
C ARG A 191 2.07 -18.26 14.74
N ARG A 192 2.90 -18.91 15.56
CA ARG A 192 4.29 -18.51 15.76
C ARG A 192 5.19 -18.79 14.56
N HIS A 193 4.86 -19.80 13.77
CA HIS A 193 5.66 -20.26 12.64
C HIS A 193 5.10 -19.87 11.27
N GLY A 194 4.03 -19.07 11.22
CA GLY A 194 3.44 -18.61 9.96
C GLY A 194 2.75 -19.70 9.14
N ILE A 195 2.25 -20.75 9.81
CA ILE A 195 1.50 -21.85 9.19
C ILE A 195 0.02 -21.51 9.27
N LEU A 196 -0.69 -21.56 8.14
CA LEU A 196 -2.12 -21.32 8.13
C LEU A 196 -2.86 -22.54 8.71
N TYR A 197 -3.79 -22.31 9.62
CA TYR A 197 -4.50 -23.36 10.36
C TYR A 197 -6.01 -23.20 10.20
N THR A 198 -6.73 -24.30 9.97
CA THR A 198 -8.20 -24.28 9.96
C THR A 198 -8.79 -25.60 10.44
N LEU A 199 -9.93 -25.51 11.14
CA LEU A 199 -10.69 -26.68 11.57
C LEU A 199 -11.62 -27.17 10.45
N VAL A 200 -11.66 -28.49 10.31
CA VAL A 200 -12.54 -29.20 9.38
C VAL A 200 -13.51 -30.05 10.21
N HIS A 201 -14.72 -29.55 10.40
CA HIS A 201 -15.77 -30.23 11.17
C HIS A 201 -16.36 -31.38 10.35
N SER A 202 -16.07 -32.63 10.70
CA SER A 202 -16.26 -33.78 9.82
C SER A 202 -17.70 -34.13 9.44
N HIS A 203 -18.69 -33.59 10.15
CA HIS A 203 -20.12 -33.83 9.92
C HIS A 203 -20.80 -32.66 9.22
N LEU A 204 -20.14 -31.49 9.16
CA LEU A 204 -20.65 -30.26 8.56
C LEU A 204 -19.86 -29.84 7.32
N THR A 205 -18.62 -30.32 7.17
CA THR A 205 -17.74 -29.94 6.07
C THR A 205 -17.81 -31.01 4.98
N PRO A 206 -18.51 -30.76 3.86
CA PRO A 206 -18.54 -31.73 2.78
C PRO A 206 -17.19 -31.72 2.05
N LEU A 207 -16.88 -32.81 1.35
CA LEU A 207 -15.59 -33.01 0.66
C LEU A 207 -15.26 -31.84 -0.29
N ASN A 208 -16.29 -31.26 -0.93
CA ASN A 208 -16.17 -30.09 -1.79
C ASN A 208 -15.49 -28.90 -1.10
N LYS A 209 -15.76 -28.63 0.18
CA LYS A 209 -15.15 -27.51 0.92
C LYS A 209 -13.66 -27.73 1.15
N ILE A 210 -13.24 -28.99 1.40
CA ILE A 210 -11.82 -29.35 1.50
C ILE A 210 -11.13 -29.23 0.14
N LEU A 211 -11.80 -29.63 -0.95
CA LEU A 211 -11.29 -29.43 -2.30
C LEU A 211 -11.11 -27.94 -2.63
N THR A 212 -12.09 -27.10 -2.28
CA THR A 212 -12.01 -25.63 -2.43
C THR A 212 -10.81 -25.06 -1.68
N LEU A 213 -10.60 -25.48 -0.42
CA LEU A 213 -9.42 -25.06 0.36
C LEU A 213 -8.11 -25.45 -0.32
N LEU A 214 -7.99 -26.69 -0.81
CA LEU A 214 -6.75 -27.16 -1.45
C LEU A 214 -6.47 -26.45 -2.78
N HIS A 215 -7.49 -26.17 -3.57
CA HIS A 215 -7.34 -25.37 -4.79
C HIS A 215 -6.96 -23.92 -4.47
N ASP A 216 -7.58 -23.32 -3.45
CA ASP A 216 -7.22 -21.99 -2.96
C ASP A 216 -5.74 -21.95 -2.52
N PHE A 217 -5.27 -22.91 -1.73
CA PHE A 217 -3.87 -22.98 -1.28
C PHE A 217 -2.88 -23.19 -2.43
N TRP A 218 -3.29 -23.89 -3.50
CA TRP A 218 -2.45 -24.12 -4.67
C TRP A 218 -2.22 -22.84 -5.48
N HIS A 219 -3.29 -22.07 -5.73
CA HIS A 219 -3.21 -20.89 -6.60
C HIS A 219 -2.74 -19.63 -5.88
N HIS A 220 -3.02 -19.50 -4.58
CA HIS A 220 -2.82 -18.25 -3.89
C HIS A 220 -1.37 -17.93 -3.55
N THR A 221 -0.90 -16.83 -4.12
CA THR A 221 0.34 -16.14 -3.83
C THR A 221 0.05 -14.66 -3.61
N GLU A 222 1.00 -13.89 -3.08
CA GLU A 222 0.86 -12.43 -2.98
C GLU A 222 0.68 -11.78 -4.37
N GLU A 223 1.40 -12.27 -5.38
CA GLU A 223 1.28 -11.79 -6.75
C GLU A 223 -0.09 -12.10 -7.36
N TYR A 224 -0.58 -13.33 -7.20
CA TYR A 224 -1.93 -13.70 -7.64
C TYR A 224 -2.99 -12.86 -6.93
N ASN A 225 -2.85 -12.69 -5.61
CA ASN A 225 -3.75 -11.88 -4.80
C ASN A 225 -3.83 -10.43 -5.29
N LEU A 226 -2.68 -9.80 -5.55
CA LEU A 226 -2.64 -8.45 -6.11
C LEU A 226 -3.30 -8.40 -7.49
N SER A 227 -3.02 -9.36 -8.37
CA SER A 227 -3.64 -9.42 -9.69
C SER A 227 -5.17 -9.52 -9.62
N GLN A 228 -5.72 -10.30 -8.69
CA GLN A 228 -7.17 -10.40 -8.51
C GLN A 228 -7.77 -9.09 -7.98
N ALA A 229 -7.11 -8.43 -7.03
CA ALA A 229 -7.53 -7.12 -6.53
C ALA A 229 -7.48 -6.04 -7.63
N GLU A 230 -6.46 -6.07 -8.48
CA GLU A 230 -6.35 -5.18 -9.64
C GLU A 230 -7.48 -5.43 -10.64
N ASN A 231 -7.78 -6.69 -10.98
CA ASN A 231 -8.89 -7.02 -11.87
C ASN A 231 -10.23 -6.49 -11.31
N ARG A 232 -10.45 -6.63 -10.00
CA ARG A 232 -11.65 -6.10 -9.34
C ARG A 232 -11.75 -4.58 -9.42
N LEU A 233 -10.62 -3.88 -9.35
CA LEU A 233 -10.56 -2.43 -9.59
C LEU A 233 -10.95 -2.10 -11.04
N GLU A 234 -10.50 -2.87 -12.03
CA GLU A 234 -10.87 -2.63 -13.43
C GLU A 234 -12.37 -2.80 -13.66
N GLU A 235 -12.96 -3.85 -13.08
CA GLU A 235 -14.41 -4.08 -13.09
C GLU A 235 -15.15 -2.89 -12.45
N ALA A 236 -14.69 -2.43 -11.29
CA ALA A 236 -15.30 -1.29 -10.59
C ALA A 236 -15.25 0.02 -11.40
N LEU A 237 -14.22 0.21 -12.22
CA LEU A 237 -14.06 1.41 -13.07
C LEU A 237 -14.78 1.33 -14.41
N THR A 238 -15.26 0.15 -14.81
CA THR A 238 -15.83 -0.09 -16.15
C THR A 238 -17.03 0.82 -16.45
N ALA A 239 -17.90 1.05 -15.47
CA ALA A 239 -19.09 1.90 -15.64
C ALA A 239 -18.76 3.38 -15.91
N GLY A 240 -17.57 3.85 -15.51
CA GLY A 240 -17.10 5.24 -15.69
C GLY A 240 -15.97 5.40 -16.73
N GLN A 241 -15.64 4.32 -17.44
CA GLN A 241 -14.48 4.28 -18.32
C GLN A 241 -14.60 5.35 -19.41
N GLY A 242 -13.60 6.23 -19.51
CA GLY A 242 -13.62 7.33 -20.48
C GLY A 242 -14.23 8.66 -19.98
N GLN A 243 -14.81 8.72 -18.79
CA GLN A 243 -15.36 9.96 -18.21
C GLN A 243 -14.75 10.34 -16.86
N LEU A 244 -14.26 9.37 -16.09
CA LEU A 244 -13.63 9.62 -14.79
C LEU A 244 -12.40 10.53 -14.90
N GLU A 245 -12.32 11.49 -13.99
CA GLU A 245 -11.21 12.43 -13.81
C GLU A 245 -10.65 12.35 -12.38
N THR A 246 -11.53 12.05 -11.41
CA THR A 246 -11.27 11.99 -9.97
C THR A 246 -11.86 10.71 -9.39
N VAL A 247 -11.17 10.08 -8.46
CA VAL A 247 -11.69 8.92 -7.70
C VAL A 247 -11.50 9.15 -6.22
N LEU A 248 -12.58 8.92 -5.46
CA LEU A 248 -12.56 8.83 -4.01
C LEU A 248 -12.26 7.38 -3.64
N VAL A 249 -11.16 7.17 -2.92
CA VAL A 249 -10.75 5.86 -2.40
C VAL A 249 -10.88 5.92 -0.89
N MET A 250 -11.72 5.08 -0.32
CA MET A 250 -12.00 5.11 1.12
C MET A 250 -11.73 3.74 1.72
N ASP A 251 -11.09 3.70 2.88
CA ASP A 251 -11.26 2.56 3.78
C ASP A 251 -12.71 2.57 4.34
N ALA A 252 -13.11 1.48 4.98
CA ALA A 252 -14.49 1.28 5.38
C ALA A 252 -14.68 1.37 6.90
N ASP A 253 -14.27 0.34 7.64
CA ASP A 253 -14.40 0.29 9.11
C ASP A 253 -13.69 1.49 9.74
N ARG A 254 -14.32 2.15 10.71
CA ARG A 254 -13.80 3.36 11.40
C ARG A 254 -13.48 4.59 10.52
N THR A 255 -13.60 4.45 9.20
CA THR A 255 -13.47 5.53 8.22
C THR A 255 -14.85 6.04 7.78
N LEU A 256 -15.71 5.16 7.26
CA LEU A 256 -17.07 5.50 6.79
C LEU A 256 -18.13 5.42 7.89
N ALA A 257 -17.86 4.66 8.95
CA ALA A 257 -18.72 4.48 10.11
C ALA A 257 -17.85 4.32 11.36
N ALA A 258 -18.40 4.51 12.56
CA ALA A 258 -17.63 4.37 13.80
C ALA A 258 -17.33 2.89 14.15
N GLU A 259 -18.14 1.98 13.61
CA GLU A 259 -18.12 0.57 13.91
C GLU A 259 -16.96 -0.18 13.23
N ASP A 260 -16.51 -1.23 13.90
CA ASP A 260 -15.61 -2.26 13.39
C ASP A 260 -16.47 -3.47 13.02
N THR A 261 -16.68 -3.69 11.72
CA THR A 261 -17.61 -4.69 11.22
C THR A 261 -17.12 -6.10 11.48
N GLY A 262 -15.80 -6.31 11.47
CA GLY A 262 -15.18 -7.58 11.88
C GLY A 262 -15.50 -7.91 13.33
N ALA A 263 -15.26 -6.99 14.26
CA ALA A 263 -15.57 -7.19 15.68
C ALA A 263 -17.07 -7.41 15.93
N LEU A 264 -17.94 -6.68 15.22
CA LEU A 264 -19.38 -6.84 15.29
C LEU A 264 -19.86 -8.21 14.78
N PHE A 265 -19.27 -8.72 13.70
CA PHE A 265 -19.55 -10.04 13.17
C PHE A 265 -19.28 -11.12 14.22
N TRP A 266 -18.06 -11.13 14.78
CA TRP A 266 -17.67 -12.11 15.80
C TRP A 266 -18.48 -12.02 17.10
N LYS A 267 -18.99 -10.83 17.45
CA LYS A 267 -19.87 -10.64 18.61
C LYS A 267 -21.27 -11.23 18.41
N ARG A 268 -21.77 -11.27 17.17
CA ARG A 268 -23.10 -11.81 16.82
C ARG A 268 -23.12 -13.31 16.60
N LEU A 269 -21.96 -13.93 16.41
CA LEU A 269 -21.87 -15.37 16.24
C LEU A 269 -22.49 -16.12 17.44
N PRO A 270 -23.45 -17.05 17.22
CA PRO A 270 -24.12 -17.79 18.29
C PRO A 270 -23.13 -18.49 19.23
N ARG A 271 -23.39 -18.44 20.54
CA ARG A 271 -22.53 -19.07 21.57
C ARG A 271 -22.34 -20.58 21.40
N SER A 272 -23.27 -21.26 20.74
CA SER A 272 -23.16 -22.70 20.41
C SER A 272 -22.06 -23.01 19.40
N LEU A 273 -21.61 -22.02 18.62
CA LEU A 273 -20.52 -22.12 17.63
C LEU A 273 -19.19 -21.54 18.16
N GLN A 274 -19.17 -20.97 19.36
CA GLN A 274 -17.97 -20.42 19.99
C GLN A 274 -17.13 -21.52 20.64
N ALA A 275 -16.27 -22.19 19.86
CA ALA A 275 -15.23 -23.07 20.39
C ALA A 275 -14.04 -22.29 21.00
N MET A 276 -14.05 -20.95 20.93
CA MET A 276 -12.92 -20.06 21.22
C MET A 276 -13.32 -18.94 22.22
N PRO A 277 -12.37 -18.34 22.96
CA PRO A 277 -12.64 -17.54 24.17
C PRO A 277 -13.50 -16.28 23.93
N LYS A 278 -13.98 -15.66 25.02
CA LYS A 278 -14.85 -14.46 25.05
C LYS A 278 -14.38 -13.24 24.22
N GLU A 279 -13.16 -13.24 23.68
CA GLU A 279 -12.60 -12.14 22.88
C GLU A 279 -12.61 -12.46 21.37
N CYS A 280 -12.76 -11.45 20.53
CA CYS A 280 -12.75 -11.58 19.07
C CYS A 280 -11.45 -12.26 18.58
N PRO A 281 -11.53 -13.36 17.80
CA PRO A 281 -10.37 -14.15 17.40
C PRO A 281 -9.38 -13.34 16.56
N LEU A 282 -9.85 -12.35 15.80
CA LEU A 282 -9.00 -11.46 15.00
C LEU A 282 -8.05 -10.63 15.84
N LYS A 283 -8.48 -10.16 17.02
CA LYS A 283 -7.61 -9.40 17.93
C LYS A 283 -6.40 -10.24 18.34
N SER A 284 -6.65 -11.52 18.68
CA SER A 284 -5.59 -12.46 19.04
C SER A 284 -4.66 -12.79 17.86
N LEU A 285 -5.19 -12.79 16.64
CA LEU A 285 -4.46 -13.07 15.41
C LEU A 285 -3.51 -11.91 15.03
N PHE A 286 -4.03 -10.69 14.93
CA PHE A 286 -3.24 -9.52 14.53
C PHE A 286 -2.27 -9.05 15.63
N SER A 287 -2.50 -9.44 16.89
CA SER A 287 -1.55 -9.22 18.00
C SER A 287 -0.46 -10.30 18.09
N SER A 288 -0.52 -11.34 17.25
CA SER A 288 0.49 -12.40 17.20
C SER A 288 1.71 -11.97 16.35
N PRO A 289 2.79 -12.77 16.30
CA PRO A 289 3.94 -12.49 15.42
C PRO A 289 3.60 -12.32 13.94
N LEU A 290 2.44 -12.82 13.48
CA LEU A 290 1.94 -12.59 12.13
C LEU A 290 1.62 -11.11 11.84
N GLY A 291 1.35 -10.30 12.87
CA GLY A 291 0.98 -8.90 12.73
C GLY A 291 -0.14 -8.70 11.70
N TYR A 292 0.01 -7.69 10.85
CA TYR A 292 -0.89 -7.41 9.72
C TYR A 292 -0.30 -7.89 8.38
N SER A 293 0.34 -9.06 8.37
CA SER A 293 0.91 -9.66 7.15
C SER A 293 -0.16 -10.25 6.23
N TYR A 294 0.22 -10.53 4.98
CA TYR A 294 -0.63 -11.27 4.02
C TYR A 294 -1.14 -12.60 4.62
N ALA A 295 -0.25 -13.36 5.26
CA ALA A 295 -0.61 -14.61 5.94
C ALA A 295 -1.63 -14.39 7.07
N ALA A 296 -1.53 -13.29 7.83
CA ALA A 296 -2.53 -12.94 8.84
C ALA A 296 -3.92 -12.72 8.23
N PHE A 297 -4.02 -11.98 7.13
CA PHE A 297 -5.31 -11.75 6.47
C PHE A 297 -5.87 -13.02 5.81
N ARG A 298 -5.01 -13.90 5.28
CA ARG A 298 -5.41 -15.22 4.80
C ARG A 298 -5.92 -16.11 5.94
N GLN A 299 -5.26 -16.08 7.10
CA GLN A 299 -5.71 -16.75 8.30
C GLN A 299 -7.06 -16.21 8.81
N ALA A 300 -7.29 -14.89 8.74
CA ALA A 300 -8.56 -14.28 9.10
C ALA A 300 -9.71 -14.78 8.21
N MET A 301 -9.48 -14.88 6.89
CA MET A 301 -10.43 -15.47 5.95
C MET A 301 -10.76 -16.92 6.32
N LEU A 302 -9.76 -17.75 6.66
CA LEU A 302 -10.00 -19.12 7.09
C LEU A 302 -10.82 -19.24 8.38
N LEU A 303 -10.68 -18.27 9.30
CA LEU A 303 -11.52 -18.21 10.50
C LEU A 303 -12.99 -17.94 10.13
N TYR A 304 -13.25 -17.06 9.16
CA TYR A 304 -14.61 -16.82 8.68
C TYR A 304 -15.21 -18.05 7.99
N GLU A 305 -14.41 -18.78 7.19
CA GLU A 305 -14.84 -20.05 6.60
C GLU A 305 -15.14 -21.14 7.64
N GLU A 306 -14.44 -21.12 8.78
CA GLU A 306 -14.69 -22.05 9.88
C GLU A 306 -15.99 -21.70 10.64
N ALA A 307 -16.27 -20.41 10.81
CA ALA A 307 -17.29 -19.93 11.72
C ALA A 307 -18.73 -20.03 11.18
N ALA A 308 -18.91 -19.94 9.87
CA ALA A 308 -20.22 -19.93 9.23
C ALA A 308 -20.18 -20.54 7.83
N ASP A 309 -21.26 -21.20 7.42
CA ASP A 309 -21.46 -21.53 6.00
C ASP A 309 -21.84 -20.29 5.16
N ASP A 310 -22.17 -20.49 3.88
CA ASP A 310 -22.46 -19.37 2.97
C ASP A 310 -23.75 -18.63 3.36
N GLN A 311 -24.79 -19.35 3.79
CA GLN A 311 -26.07 -18.74 4.16
C GLN A 311 -25.98 -18.09 5.54
N GLU A 312 -25.41 -18.79 6.52
CA GLU A 312 -25.19 -18.25 7.86
C GLU A 312 -24.34 -16.98 7.84
N PHE A 313 -23.32 -16.94 6.98
CA PHE A 313 -22.48 -15.76 6.82
C PHE A 313 -23.22 -14.60 6.17
N ASP A 314 -24.06 -14.84 5.15
CA ASP A 314 -24.88 -13.79 4.55
C ASP A 314 -25.88 -13.19 5.54
N ASP A 315 -26.56 -14.05 6.33
CA ASP A 315 -27.50 -13.64 7.37
C ASP A 315 -26.80 -12.80 8.46
N LEU A 316 -25.64 -13.26 8.95
CA LEU A 316 -24.82 -12.51 9.89
C LEU A 316 -24.32 -11.18 9.29
N ALA A 317 -23.91 -11.18 8.02
CA ALA A 317 -23.49 -9.95 7.35
C ALA A 317 -24.65 -8.96 7.24
N GLN A 318 -25.88 -9.42 7.01
CA GLN A 318 -27.09 -8.59 7.00
C GLN A 318 -27.39 -8.01 8.38
N GLU A 319 -27.29 -8.80 9.44
CA GLU A 319 -27.47 -8.33 10.82
C GLU A 319 -26.41 -7.29 11.22
N VAL A 320 -25.14 -7.52 10.83
CA VAL A 320 -24.05 -6.57 11.08
C VAL A 320 -24.30 -5.27 10.30
N ALA A 321 -24.58 -5.36 9.00
CA ALA A 321 -24.86 -4.20 8.16
C ALA A 321 -26.01 -3.35 8.72
N SER A 322 -27.06 -3.99 9.22
CA SER A 322 -28.22 -3.32 9.85
C SER A 322 -27.87 -2.50 11.09
N ALA A 323 -26.75 -2.81 11.77
CA ALA A 323 -26.28 -2.09 12.94
C ALA A 323 -25.17 -1.08 12.66
N VAL A 324 -24.63 -1.04 11.45
CA VAL A 324 -23.62 -0.07 11.03
C VAL A 324 -24.32 1.18 10.53
N THR A 325 -23.92 2.36 11.01
CA THR A 325 -24.46 3.64 10.56
C THR A 325 -23.35 4.46 9.91
N MET A 326 -23.44 4.69 8.60
CA MET A 326 -22.47 5.55 7.92
C MET A 326 -22.54 6.99 8.43
N TYR A 327 -21.40 7.66 8.50
CA TYR A 327 -21.36 9.08 8.84
C TYR A 327 -22.17 9.89 7.81
N PRO A 328 -23.09 10.76 8.25
CA PRO A 328 -23.89 11.58 7.35
C PRO A 328 -23.05 12.44 6.40
N GLU A 329 -21.87 12.87 6.84
CA GLU A 329 -20.90 13.60 6.03
C GLU A 329 -20.44 12.81 4.80
N PHE A 330 -20.15 11.52 4.94
CA PHE A 330 -19.77 10.65 3.82
C PHE A 330 -20.96 10.35 2.91
N VAL A 331 -22.15 10.08 3.49
CA VAL A 331 -23.37 9.88 2.69
C VAL A 331 -23.64 11.12 1.83
N SER A 332 -23.55 12.32 2.40
CA SER A 332 -23.73 13.58 1.66
C SER A 332 -22.69 13.76 0.56
N LEU A 333 -21.42 13.47 0.84
CA LEU A 333 -20.33 13.59 -0.13
C LEU A 333 -20.51 12.60 -1.30
N LEU A 334 -20.84 11.35 -1.01
CA LEU A 334 -21.02 10.31 -2.02
C LEU A 334 -22.24 10.56 -2.90
N ARG A 335 -23.33 11.07 -2.34
CA ARG A 335 -24.50 11.52 -3.13
C ARG A 335 -24.17 12.67 -4.08
N LYS A 336 -23.31 13.61 -3.65
CA LYS A 336 -22.83 14.66 -4.54
C LYS A 336 -21.90 14.11 -5.62
N ALA A 337 -21.01 13.18 -5.29
CA ALA A 337 -20.12 12.53 -6.25
C ALA A 337 -20.90 11.73 -7.31
N GLU A 338 -21.94 10.98 -6.89
CA GLU A 338 -22.85 10.22 -7.77
C GLU A 338 -23.52 11.10 -8.84
N SER A 339 -23.81 12.37 -8.53
CA SER A 339 -24.36 13.32 -9.51
C SER A 339 -23.36 13.74 -10.60
N GLN A 340 -22.08 13.39 -10.47
CA GLN A 340 -20.98 13.84 -11.33
C GLN A 340 -20.34 12.68 -12.07
N LYS A 341 -20.57 12.57 -13.39
CA LYS A 341 -20.01 11.49 -14.23
C LYS A 341 -18.47 11.41 -14.26
N HIS A 342 -17.78 12.49 -13.88
CA HIS A 342 -16.32 12.55 -13.85
C HIS A 342 -15.71 12.24 -12.48
N VAL A 343 -16.53 11.96 -11.47
CA VAL A 343 -16.09 11.58 -10.12
C VAL A 343 -16.57 10.16 -9.83
N GLY A 344 -15.63 9.27 -9.51
CA GLY A 344 -15.91 7.91 -9.09
C GLY A 344 -15.64 7.72 -7.60
N ALA A 345 -16.19 6.67 -7.01
CA ALA A 345 -15.92 6.30 -5.63
C ALA A 345 -15.76 4.79 -5.50
N VAL A 346 -14.73 4.37 -4.76
CA VAL A 346 -14.47 2.97 -4.43
C VAL A 346 -14.11 2.85 -2.96
N ILE A 347 -14.62 1.79 -2.33
CA ILE A 347 -14.21 1.37 -1.00
C ILE A 347 -13.14 0.31 -1.18
N ILE A 348 -11.99 0.45 -0.52
CA ILE A 348 -10.95 -0.57 -0.47
C ILE A 348 -10.75 -0.96 0.99
N THR A 349 -11.22 -2.13 1.39
CA THR A 349 -11.31 -2.53 2.80
C THR A 349 -10.57 -3.82 3.10
N CYS A 350 -9.87 -3.85 4.23
CA CYS A 350 -9.33 -5.08 4.83
C CYS A 350 -10.40 -5.90 5.55
N GLY A 351 -11.58 -5.31 5.78
CA GLY A 351 -12.73 -5.93 6.44
C GLY A 351 -13.62 -6.73 5.49
N LEU A 352 -14.86 -6.98 5.93
CA LEU A 352 -15.80 -7.86 5.24
C LEU A 352 -16.50 -7.13 4.08
N ARG A 353 -16.20 -7.53 2.84
CA ARG A 353 -16.81 -6.96 1.61
C ARG A 353 -18.33 -6.97 1.66
N LEU A 354 -18.92 -8.13 1.94
CA LEU A 354 -20.36 -8.34 1.88
C LEU A 354 -21.14 -7.44 2.86
N VAL A 355 -20.58 -7.18 4.05
CA VAL A 355 -21.18 -6.26 5.01
C VAL A 355 -21.27 -4.85 4.40
N TRP A 356 -20.18 -4.37 3.82
CA TRP A 356 -20.14 -3.03 3.23
C TRP A 356 -20.98 -2.89 1.97
N GLU A 357 -21.12 -3.95 1.16
CA GLU A 357 -22.06 -3.99 0.05
C GLU A 357 -23.50 -3.82 0.54
N LYS A 358 -23.91 -4.55 1.58
CA LYS A 358 -25.24 -4.44 2.19
C LYS A 358 -25.47 -3.07 2.85
N VAL A 359 -24.44 -2.49 3.48
CA VAL A 359 -24.51 -1.11 4.02
C VAL A 359 -24.75 -0.11 2.90
N LEU A 360 -23.98 -0.17 1.81
CA LEU A 360 -24.16 0.73 0.66
C LEU A 360 -25.50 0.53 -0.04
N GLU A 361 -26.00 -0.70 -0.12
CA GLU A 361 -27.32 -0.99 -0.68
C GLU A 361 -28.42 -0.31 0.13
N ARG A 362 -28.37 -0.40 1.47
CA ARG A 362 -29.31 0.31 2.36
C ARG A 362 -29.24 1.82 2.18
N GLU A 363 -28.04 2.38 2.04
CA GLU A 363 -27.85 3.80 1.78
C GLU A 363 -28.18 4.19 0.34
N GLY A 364 -28.53 3.25 -0.54
CA GLY A 364 -28.87 3.46 -1.95
C GLY A 364 -27.69 3.94 -2.80
N LEU A 365 -26.48 3.48 -2.49
CA LEU A 365 -25.20 3.86 -3.10
C LEU A 365 -24.47 2.66 -3.78
N SER A 366 -25.00 1.44 -3.69
CA SER A 366 -24.36 0.22 -4.21
C SER A 366 -24.18 0.19 -5.74
N GLU A 367 -25.00 0.95 -6.47
CA GLU A 367 -24.85 1.07 -7.92
C GLU A 367 -23.61 1.89 -8.31
N THR A 368 -23.30 2.93 -7.55
CA THR A 368 -22.28 3.94 -7.89
C THR A 368 -20.97 3.79 -7.11
N VAL A 369 -21.02 3.26 -5.89
CA VAL A 369 -19.85 2.99 -5.06
C VAL A 369 -19.60 1.48 -5.03
N LYS A 370 -18.42 1.04 -5.48
CA LYS A 370 -18.03 -0.38 -5.48
C LYS A 370 -17.09 -0.70 -4.33
N VAL A 371 -17.24 -1.92 -3.79
CA VAL A 371 -16.43 -2.41 -2.68
C VAL A 371 -15.39 -3.39 -3.19
N ILE A 372 -14.12 -3.10 -2.92
CA ILE A 372 -12.97 -3.96 -3.14
C ILE A 372 -12.52 -4.44 -1.76
N GLY A 373 -13.01 -5.60 -1.37
CA GLY A 373 -12.70 -6.25 -0.10
C GLY A 373 -12.75 -7.76 -0.25
N GLY A 374 -12.31 -8.47 0.78
CA GLY A 374 -12.44 -9.92 0.87
C GLY A 374 -13.34 -10.34 2.04
N GLY A 375 -13.07 -11.54 2.55
CA GLY A 375 -13.77 -12.11 3.71
C GLY A 375 -13.97 -13.61 3.61
N ARG A 376 -14.14 -14.12 2.39
CA ARG A 376 -14.36 -15.54 2.08
C ARG A 376 -13.41 -16.01 0.97
N ILE A 377 -13.23 -17.32 0.83
CA ILE A 377 -12.45 -17.90 -0.28
C ILE A 377 -13.05 -17.51 -1.62
N ALA A 378 -14.38 -17.46 -1.70
CA ALA A 378 -15.13 -17.10 -2.90
C ALA A 378 -14.83 -15.68 -3.41
N ASP A 379 -14.30 -14.78 -2.57
CA ASP A 379 -13.88 -13.44 -2.99
C ASP A 379 -12.59 -13.47 -3.83
N GLY A 380 -11.78 -14.52 -3.68
CA GLY A 380 -10.60 -14.77 -4.50
C GLY A 380 -9.37 -13.91 -4.16
N PHE A 381 -9.42 -13.06 -3.14
CA PHE A 381 -8.27 -12.30 -2.62
C PHE A 381 -8.55 -11.74 -1.21
N VAL A 382 -7.49 -11.26 -0.56
CA VAL A 382 -7.53 -10.47 0.67
C VAL A 382 -6.87 -9.11 0.45
N VAL A 383 -7.33 -8.09 1.16
CA VAL A 383 -6.78 -6.72 1.05
C VAL A 383 -5.84 -6.45 2.21
N THR A 384 -4.61 -6.07 1.90
CA THR A 384 -3.59 -5.63 2.86
C THR A 384 -3.27 -4.15 2.64
N ALA A 385 -2.49 -3.54 3.52
CA ALA A 385 -1.98 -2.18 3.33
C ALA A 385 -1.21 -2.01 2.00
N ALA A 386 -0.43 -3.04 1.62
CA ALA A 386 0.29 -3.05 0.34
C ALA A 386 -0.66 -3.11 -0.86
N VAL A 387 -1.73 -3.91 -0.79
CA VAL A 387 -2.75 -3.97 -1.84
C VAL A 387 -3.46 -2.62 -1.98
N LYS A 388 -3.88 -2.00 -0.87
CA LYS A 388 -4.48 -0.65 -0.89
C LYS A 388 -3.59 0.36 -1.61
N ALA A 389 -2.31 0.41 -1.26
CA ALA A 389 -1.35 1.31 -1.91
C ALA A 389 -1.16 1.01 -3.40
N ALA A 390 -1.08 -0.27 -3.78
CA ALA A 390 -0.92 -0.67 -5.17
C ALA A 390 -2.12 -0.29 -6.03
N LEU A 391 -3.35 -0.41 -5.49
CA LEU A 391 -4.57 0.00 -6.18
C LEU A 391 -4.63 1.53 -6.38
N VAL A 392 -4.22 2.32 -5.37
CA VAL A 392 -4.11 3.78 -5.53
C VAL A 392 -3.04 4.16 -6.57
N ALA A 393 -1.87 3.52 -6.51
CA ALA A 393 -0.82 3.74 -7.50
C ALA A 393 -1.31 3.40 -8.91
N ARG A 394 -2.06 2.31 -9.09
CA ARG A 394 -2.64 1.94 -10.39
C ARG A 394 -3.65 2.98 -10.90
N LEU A 395 -4.50 3.54 -10.03
CA LEU A 395 -5.43 4.62 -10.38
C LEU A 395 -4.68 5.85 -10.92
N GLN A 396 -3.53 6.18 -10.36
CA GLN A 396 -2.70 7.30 -10.80
C GLN A 396 -1.88 6.95 -12.04
N ASP A 397 -1.10 5.87 -12.00
CA ASP A 397 -0.10 5.56 -13.02
C ASP A 397 -0.74 5.03 -14.31
N LYS A 398 -1.71 4.11 -14.19
CA LYS A 398 -2.37 3.50 -15.37
C LYS A 398 -3.54 4.35 -15.85
N TYR A 399 -4.40 4.82 -14.94
CA TYR A 399 -5.63 5.52 -15.30
C TYR A 399 -5.51 7.05 -15.28
N GLN A 400 -4.42 7.61 -14.74
CA GLN A 400 -4.16 9.06 -14.70
C GLN A 400 -5.30 9.83 -14.00
N LEU A 401 -5.88 9.20 -12.97
CA LEU A 401 -6.98 9.76 -12.18
C LEU A 401 -6.44 10.54 -10.98
N TYR A 402 -7.18 11.56 -10.55
CA TYR A 402 -6.83 12.31 -9.34
C TYR A 402 -7.41 11.56 -8.15
N VAL A 403 -6.57 11.14 -7.21
CA VAL A 403 -7.02 10.27 -6.13
C VAL A 403 -7.12 11.04 -4.82
N TRP A 404 -8.31 11.01 -4.23
CA TRP A 404 -8.52 11.36 -2.83
C TRP A 404 -8.59 10.08 -2.02
N ALA A 405 -7.71 9.92 -1.03
CA ALA A 405 -7.74 8.77 -0.13
C ALA A 405 -8.24 9.16 1.27
N PHE A 406 -9.05 8.29 1.86
CA PHE A 406 -9.60 8.43 3.21
C PHE A 406 -9.30 7.17 4.03
N GLY A 407 -8.78 7.33 5.24
CA GLY A 407 -8.50 6.20 6.14
C GLY A 407 -8.31 6.62 7.59
N ASP A 408 -8.36 5.68 8.53
CA ASP A 408 -8.32 5.95 9.98
C ASP A 408 -7.19 5.20 10.72
N SER A 409 -6.45 4.33 10.01
CA SER A 409 -5.53 3.37 10.62
C SER A 409 -4.13 3.36 9.97
N PRO A 410 -3.12 2.70 10.59
CA PRO A 410 -1.80 2.54 9.99
C PRO A 410 -1.83 1.76 8.68
N LEU A 411 -2.83 0.90 8.48
CA LEU A 411 -2.99 0.12 7.24
C LEU A 411 -3.34 1.00 6.04
N ASP A 412 -3.79 2.23 6.30
CA ASP A 412 -4.19 3.18 5.27
C ASP A 412 -3.07 4.15 4.90
N LEU A 413 -2.06 4.32 5.77
CA LEU A 413 -0.93 5.24 5.52
C LEU A 413 -0.27 5.00 4.16
N PRO A 414 -0.02 3.75 3.72
CA PRO A 414 0.55 3.52 2.40
C PRO A 414 -0.33 3.99 1.24
N MET A 415 -1.67 3.88 1.34
CA MET A 415 -2.56 4.39 0.28
C MET A 415 -2.75 5.91 0.36
N LEU A 416 -2.76 6.48 1.57
CA LEU A 416 -2.81 7.91 1.82
C LEU A 416 -1.55 8.59 1.27
N GLY A 417 -0.37 8.02 1.48
CA GLY A 417 0.90 8.55 0.96
C GLY A 417 1.06 8.45 -0.56
N LYS A 418 0.27 7.60 -1.22
CA LYS A 418 0.23 7.52 -2.69
C LYS A 418 -0.75 8.53 -3.30
N ALA A 419 -1.86 8.81 -2.62
CA ALA A 419 -2.92 9.66 -3.14
C ALA A 419 -2.47 11.10 -3.45
N ASP A 420 -3.21 11.80 -4.32
CA ASP A 420 -2.98 13.23 -4.56
C ASP A 420 -3.43 14.08 -3.37
N GLU A 421 -4.49 13.64 -2.70
CA GLU A 421 -5.01 14.24 -1.47
C GLU A 421 -5.30 13.15 -0.46
N ALA A 422 -4.86 13.35 0.78
CA ALA A 422 -5.01 12.40 1.87
C ALA A 422 -5.83 13.00 3.01
N ILE A 423 -6.84 12.27 3.46
CA ILE A 423 -7.71 12.64 4.58
C ILE A 423 -7.66 11.55 5.64
N VAL A 424 -7.16 11.90 6.81
CA VAL A 424 -7.22 11.06 8.00
C VAL A 424 -8.56 11.27 8.67
N VAL A 425 -9.38 10.23 8.74
CA VAL A 425 -10.63 10.26 9.49
C VAL A 425 -10.33 10.04 10.97
N VAL A 426 -10.83 10.94 11.81
CA VAL A 426 -10.55 10.94 13.25
C VAL A 426 -11.85 10.70 14.02
N GLY A 427 -11.96 9.48 14.55
CA GLY A 427 -13.02 9.05 15.46
C GLY A 427 -12.81 9.48 16.91
N ASP A 428 -13.71 9.01 17.78
CA ASP A 428 -13.65 9.23 19.23
C ASP A 428 -12.32 8.71 19.82
N GLU A 429 -11.70 9.50 20.69
CA GLU A 429 -10.41 9.21 21.31
C GLU A 429 -10.37 7.88 22.07
N ARG A 430 -11.52 7.43 22.59
CA ARG A 430 -11.64 6.17 23.35
C ARG A 430 -11.62 4.94 22.45
N THR A 431 -12.03 5.08 21.20
CA THR A 431 -12.22 3.95 20.27
C THR A 431 -11.27 3.98 19.07
N ARG A 432 -10.70 5.15 18.73
CA ARG A 432 -9.76 5.29 17.62
C ARG A 432 -8.47 4.50 17.86
N SER A 433 -7.81 4.11 16.77
CA SER A 433 -6.55 3.35 16.84
C SER A 433 -5.46 4.12 17.58
N LYS A 434 -4.87 3.53 18.62
CA LYS A 434 -3.76 4.18 19.36
C LYS A 434 -2.42 4.00 18.66
N SER A 435 -2.27 2.99 17.80
CA SER A 435 -1.01 2.71 17.10
C SER A 435 -0.71 3.72 15.99
N MET A 436 -1.74 4.35 15.42
CA MET A 436 -1.55 5.27 14.29
C MET A 436 -0.88 6.59 14.67
N ASP A 437 -0.96 7.06 15.92
CA ASP A 437 -0.47 8.40 16.25
C ASP A 437 1.04 8.53 15.97
N MET A 438 1.82 7.51 16.34
CA MET A 438 3.26 7.45 16.06
C MET A 438 3.55 7.25 14.57
N ASP A 439 2.85 6.31 13.93
CA ASP A 439 3.07 5.98 12.51
C ASP A 439 2.70 7.15 11.59
N LEU A 440 1.61 7.86 11.90
CA LEU A 440 1.17 9.04 11.16
C LEU A 440 2.15 10.20 11.33
N MET A 441 2.63 10.43 12.55
CA MET A 441 3.64 11.46 12.80
C MET A 441 4.92 11.16 12.02
N TYR A 442 5.36 9.90 12.03
CA TYR A 442 6.53 9.48 11.25
C TYR A 442 6.31 9.70 9.74
N ALA A 443 5.14 9.31 9.21
CA ALA A 443 4.82 9.46 7.80
C ALA A 443 4.79 10.94 7.35
N ILE A 444 4.34 11.86 8.21
CA ILE A 444 4.33 13.30 7.91
C ILE A 444 5.76 13.86 7.97
N ASP A 445 6.48 13.58 9.05
CA ASP A 445 7.78 14.21 9.34
C ASP A 445 8.94 13.63 8.48
N ASN A 446 8.86 12.34 8.10
CA ASN A 446 9.97 11.63 7.43
C ASN A 446 9.63 11.18 6.00
N ASP A 447 8.39 10.73 5.76
CA ASP A 447 7.99 10.22 4.44
C ASP A 447 7.31 11.30 3.58
N GLY A 448 7.09 12.49 4.14
CA GLY A 448 6.57 13.66 3.43
C GLY A 448 5.07 13.63 3.13
N LEU A 449 4.30 12.78 3.83
CA LEU A 449 2.84 12.68 3.74
C LEU A 449 2.19 14.05 4.00
N GLN A 450 1.44 14.56 3.03
CA GLN A 450 0.61 15.74 3.19
C GLN A 450 -0.85 15.30 3.38
N ALA A 451 -1.33 15.36 4.62
CA ALA A 451 -2.69 14.96 4.95
C ALA A 451 -3.43 16.06 5.71
N ARG A 452 -4.76 15.95 5.73
CA ARG A 452 -5.65 16.73 6.59
C ARG A 452 -6.48 15.79 7.45
N GLN A 453 -7.04 16.28 8.55
CA GLN A 453 -7.90 15.47 9.43
C GLN A 453 -9.36 15.92 9.41
N ALA A 454 -10.26 14.96 9.26
CA ALA A 454 -11.69 15.13 9.35
C ALA A 454 -12.20 14.50 10.66
N MET A 455 -12.75 15.33 11.55
CA MET A 455 -13.28 14.89 12.84
C MET A 455 -14.70 14.33 12.65
N LEU A 456 -14.87 13.02 12.83
CA LEU A 456 -16.14 12.30 12.65
C LEU A 456 -16.39 11.37 13.85
N PRO A 457 -17.31 11.71 14.77
CA PRO A 457 -18.21 12.87 14.74
C PRO A 457 -17.48 14.19 15.06
N ARG A 458 -18.11 15.33 14.74
CA ARG A 458 -17.51 16.69 14.84
C ARG A 458 -16.98 17.09 16.22
N HIS A 459 -17.38 16.39 17.28
CA HIS A 459 -16.93 16.63 18.65
C HIS A 459 -15.69 15.82 19.05
N ALA A 460 -15.17 14.97 18.14
CA ALA A 460 -13.91 14.27 18.35
C ALA A 460 -12.76 15.27 18.52
N SER A 461 -11.79 14.93 19.37
CA SER A 461 -10.57 15.70 19.53
C SER A 461 -9.64 15.47 18.32
N PRO A 462 -8.92 16.51 17.84
CA PRO A 462 -7.88 16.33 16.83
C PRO A 462 -6.90 15.22 17.21
N ARG A 463 -6.43 14.46 16.22
CA ARG A 463 -5.52 13.33 16.45
C ARG A 463 -4.08 13.81 16.70
N LEU A 464 -3.61 14.69 15.82
CA LEU A 464 -2.35 15.41 15.94
C LEU A 464 -2.64 16.91 15.98
N ASP A 465 -1.60 17.70 16.26
CA ASP A 465 -1.72 19.15 16.24
C ASP A 465 -2.16 19.66 14.86
N THR A 466 -2.89 20.77 14.88
CA THR A 466 -3.52 21.33 13.67
C THR A 466 -2.54 22.02 12.73
N THR A 467 -1.26 22.14 13.11
CA THR A 467 -0.21 22.67 12.23
C THR A 467 0.37 21.56 11.35
N ARG A 468 0.64 20.38 11.94
CA ARG A 468 1.11 19.19 11.22
C ARG A 468 -0.01 18.51 10.43
N LEU A 469 -1.20 18.47 11.00
CA LEU A 469 -2.36 17.83 10.39
C LEU A 469 -3.56 18.80 10.38
N PRO A 470 -3.67 19.66 9.35
CA PRO A 470 -4.72 20.69 9.31
C PRO A 470 -6.13 20.11 9.31
N LEU A 471 -7.08 20.84 9.90
CA LEU A 471 -8.48 20.44 9.95
C LEU A 471 -9.17 20.59 8.59
N VAL A 472 -10.12 19.70 8.30
CA VAL A 472 -10.98 19.81 7.12
C VAL A 472 -12.43 19.41 7.46
N GLN A 473 -13.37 20.15 6.88
CA GLN A 473 -14.80 19.84 7.00
C GLN A 473 -15.30 19.19 5.71
N LEU A 474 -15.67 17.92 5.76
CA LEU A 474 -16.10 17.16 4.57
C LEU A 474 -17.37 17.72 3.91
N THR A 475 -18.22 18.40 4.68
CA THR A 475 -19.42 19.08 4.18
C THR A 475 -19.18 20.55 3.79
N GLY A 476 -17.96 21.06 3.98
CA GLY A 476 -17.60 22.43 3.65
C GLY A 476 -17.65 22.64 2.14
N GLN A 477 -18.22 23.76 1.71
CA GLN A 477 -18.45 24.04 0.29
C GLN A 477 -17.13 24.03 -0.51
N GLU A 478 -16.08 24.68 0.00
CA GLU A 478 -14.76 24.70 -0.65
C GLU A 478 -14.15 23.30 -0.81
N PHE A 479 -14.28 22.45 0.21
CA PHE A 479 -13.79 21.08 0.16
C PHE A 479 -14.55 20.26 -0.89
N VAL A 480 -15.88 20.32 -0.85
CA VAL A 480 -16.74 19.61 -1.81
C VAL A 480 -16.46 20.10 -3.23
N ASP A 481 -16.37 21.41 -3.45
CA ASP A 481 -16.07 21.98 -4.76
C ASP A 481 -14.69 21.55 -5.26
N SER A 482 -13.71 21.41 -4.35
CA SER A 482 -12.39 20.87 -4.72
C SER A 482 -12.47 19.44 -5.22
N ILE A 483 -13.34 18.59 -4.64
CA ILE A 483 -13.56 17.22 -5.10
C ILE A 483 -14.31 17.21 -6.44
N LEU A 484 -15.44 17.93 -6.53
CA LEU A 484 -16.33 17.90 -7.68
C LEU A 484 -15.81 18.70 -8.88
N ARG A 485 -14.77 19.51 -8.70
CA ARG A 485 -14.16 20.28 -9.78
C ARG A 485 -13.78 19.37 -10.94
N ARG A 486 -14.14 19.80 -12.15
CA ARG A 486 -13.64 19.21 -13.40
C ARG A 486 -12.13 19.35 -13.45
N ARG A 487 -11.44 18.22 -13.48
CA ARG A 487 -10.02 18.10 -13.73
C ARG A 487 -9.89 17.65 -15.17
N SER A 488 -9.97 18.63 -16.07
CA SER A 488 -9.98 18.41 -17.52
C SER A 488 -9.06 17.26 -17.90
N ARG A 489 -9.56 16.28 -18.66
CA ARG A 489 -8.72 15.29 -19.35
C ARG A 489 -7.76 15.96 -20.33
N ASP A 490 -8.09 17.19 -20.71
CA ASP A 490 -7.27 18.17 -21.40
C ASP A 490 -6.69 19.21 -20.43
N ALA A 491 -6.30 18.83 -19.20
CA ALA A 491 -5.56 19.70 -18.29
C ALA A 491 -4.18 19.97 -18.91
N SER A 492 -4.23 20.85 -19.90
CA SER A 492 -3.10 21.45 -20.54
C SER A 492 -2.37 22.25 -19.48
N ILE A 493 -1.06 22.23 -19.54
CA ILE A 493 -0.12 23.05 -18.77
C ILE A 493 -0.77 24.39 -18.40
N GLN A 494 -0.82 24.68 -17.09
CA GLN A 494 -1.37 25.95 -16.61
C GLN A 494 -0.45 27.06 -17.10
N VAL A 495 -0.95 27.92 -17.99
CA VAL A 495 -0.18 29.07 -18.49
C VAL A 495 -0.66 30.32 -17.78
N LEU A 496 0.22 30.90 -16.97
CA LEU A 496 0.05 32.20 -16.34
C LEU A 496 0.94 33.21 -17.04
N HIS A 497 0.43 34.41 -17.31
CA HIS A 497 1.25 35.43 -17.93
C HIS A 497 0.90 36.85 -17.49
N ALA A 498 1.91 37.70 -17.46
CA ALA A 498 1.78 39.10 -17.08
C ALA A 498 1.58 40.04 -18.30
N THR A 499 1.36 39.52 -19.52
CA THR A 499 1.34 40.28 -20.79
C THR A 499 0.61 41.63 -20.71
N GLU A 500 -0.56 41.69 -20.07
CA GLU A 500 -1.38 42.89 -19.99
C GLU A 500 -1.11 43.76 -18.75
N LYS A 501 -0.35 43.27 -17.77
CA LYS A 501 -0.04 44.00 -16.52
C LYS A 501 0.90 45.17 -16.82
N SER A 502 0.63 46.33 -16.21
CA SER A 502 1.49 47.52 -16.33
C SER A 502 2.92 47.25 -15.87
N ALA A 503 3.10 46.47 -14.80
CA ALA A 503 4.42 46.06 -14.32
C ALA A 503 5.21 45.30 -15.40
N ALA A 504 4.57 44.38 -16.12
CA ALA A 504 5.22 43.64 -17.21
C ALA A 504 5.63 44.56 -18.37
N LYS A 505 4.79 45.55 -18.72
CA LYS A 505 5.11 46.55 -19.75
C LYS A 505 6.37 47.35 -19.41
N LEU A 506 6.49 47.77 -18.15
CA LEU A 506 7.68 48.48 -17.64
C LEU A 506 8.93 47.57 -17.63
N LEU A 507 8.82 46.38 -17.04
CA LEU A 507 9.93 45.43 -16.93
C LEU A 507 10.46 44.98 -18.30
N MET A 508 9.57 44.70 -19.27
CA MET A 508 9.98 44.23 -20.59
C MET A 508 10.62 45.31 -21.46
N THR A 509 10.48 46.60 -21.11
CA THR A 509 10.96 47.71 -21.97
C THR A 509 12.48 47.66 -22.12
N LEU A 510 13.21 47.59 -20.99
CA LEU A 510 14.68 47.49 -21.02
C LEU A 510 15.16 46.16 -21.62
N MET A 511 14.42 45.07 -21.44
CA MET A 511 14.75 43.78 -22.04
C MET A 511 14.73 43.81 -23.59
N ARG A 512 13.94 44.73 -24.16
CA ARG A 512 13.71 44.86 -25.61
C ARG A 512 14.48 45.99 -26.27
N ASP A 513 14.98 46.95 -25.51
CA ASP A 513 15.76 48.06 -26.06
C ASP A 513 17.07 47.54 -26.63
N ALA A 514 17.27 47.70 -27.94
CA ALA A 514 18.47 47.25 -28.64
C ALA A 514 19.76 47.94 -28.15
N ASN A 515 19.63 49.11 -27.51
CA ASN A 515 20.75 49.86 -26.93
C ASN A 515 21.16 49.35 -25.55
N VAL A 516 20.39 48.43 -24.95
CA VAL A 516 20.67 47.84 -23.65
C VAL A 516 21.28 46.45 -23.85
N ALA A 517 22.48 46.23 -23.30
CA ALA A 517 23.22 44.97 -23.39
C ALA A 517 24.10 44.75 -22.15
N GLY A 518 24.65 43.55 -22.00
CA GLY A 518 25.59 43.21 -20.94
C GLY A 518 24.97 43.36 -19.53
N PRO A 519 25.69 43.96 -18.56
CA PRO A 519 25.23 44.08 -17.18
C PRO A 519 23.84 44.69 -17.00
N LEU A 520 23.52 45.75 -17.75
CA LEU A 520 22.21 46.42 -17.65
C LEU A 520 21.06 45.51 -18.13
N LEU A 521 21.31 44.72 -19.18
CA LEU A 521 20.32 43.76 -19.66
C LEU A 521 20.12 42.61 -18.66
N ARG A 522 21.22 42.13 -18.04
CA ARG A 522 21.14 41.12 -16.98
C ARG A 522 20.32 41.59 -15.78
N GLU A 523 20.54 42.83 -15.34
CA GLU A 523 19.77 43.45 -14.25
C GLU A 523 18.27 43.55 -14.60
N ALA A 524 17.94 43.89 -15.85
CA ALA A 524 16.54 43.92 -16.31
C ALA A 524 15.89 42.52 -16.25
N HIS A 525 16.61 41.48 -16.66
CA HIS A 525 16.14 40.09 -16.56
C HIS A 525 16.01 39.60 -15.11
N GLN A 526 16.93 40.00 -14.22
CA GLN A 526 16.86 39.70 -12.80
C GLN A 526 15.61 40.31 -12.15
N LYS A 527 15.33 41.60 -12.41
CA LYS A 527 14.10 42.27 -11.92
C LYS A 527 12.83 41.58 -12.43
N ALA A 528 12.83 41.13 -13.68
CA ALA A 528 11.72 40.37 -14.24
C ALA A 528 11.56 39.01 -13.54
N GLY A 529 12.66 38.30 -13.27
CA GLY A 529 12.66 37.02 -12.54
C GLY A 529 12.08 37.16 -11.14
N TRP A 530 12.53 38.17 -10.39
CA TRP A 530 12.03 38.47 -9.04
C TRP A 530 10.53 38.77 -9.06
N TYR A 531 10.07 39.61 -9.99
CA TYR A 531 8.64 39.92 -10.14
C TYR A 531 7.80 38.67 -10.42
N LEU A 532 8.23 37.82 -11.37
CA LEU A 532 7.50 36.59 -11.69
C LEU A 532 7.48 35.61 -10.50
N ALA A 533 8.57 35.59 -9.72
CA ALA A 533 8.68 34.76 -8.54
C ALA A 533 7.66 35.17 -7.46
N THR A 534 7.63 36.45 -7.10
CA THR A 534 6.76 36.94 -6.02
C THR A 534 5.30 37.03 -6.42
N GLU A 535 4.99 37.38 -7.67
CA GLU A 535 3.62 37.64 -8.13
C GLU A 535 2.90 36.38 -8.61
N PHE A 536 3.62 35.38 -9.13
CA PHE A 536 2.98 34.20 -9.76
C PHE A 536 3.53 32.89 -9.21
N LEU A 537 4.84 32.74 -9.05
CA LEU A 537 5.42 31.47 -8.60
C LEU A 537 5.02 31.13 -7.17
N ALA A 538 4.98 32.13 -6.28
CA ALA A 538 4.50 31.97 -4.91
C ALA A 538 3.04 31.47 -4.85
N ASP A 539 2.16 31.97 -5.72
CA ASP A 539 0.76 31.50 -5.80
C ASP A 539 0.65 30.09 -6.40
N VAL A 540 1.52 29.77 -7.37
CA VAL A 540 1.55 28.45 -7.99
C VAL A 540 2.04 27.39 -7.02
N ILE A 541 3.10 27.65 -6.26
CA ILE A 541 3.68 26.67 -5.32
C ILE A 541 2.96 26.69 -3.98
N GLY A 542 2.51 27.86 -3.52
CA GLY A 542 1.99 28.11 -2.18
C GLY A 542 3.06 28.70 -1.26
N THR A 543 2.62 29.19 -0.10
CA THR A 543 3.48 29.69 0.97
C THR A 543 3.35 28.83 2.22
N GLU A 544 4.38 28.82 3.04
CA GLU A 544 4.36 28.20 4.37
C GLU A 544 4.74 29.20 5.45
N GLU A 545 4.19 28.98 6.63
CA GLU A 545 4.45 29.79 7.81
C GLU A 545 5.74 29.30 8.50
N TYR A 546 6.56 30.23 8.98
CA TYR A 546 7.74 29.90 9.78
C TYR A 546 7.94 30.92 10.90
N SER A 547 8.59 30.52 11.99
CA SER A 547 8.82 31.40 13.13
C SER A 547 9.92 32.41 12.84
N ILE A 548 9.62 33.68 13.07
CA ILE A 548 10.58 34.79 13.03
C ILE A 548 10.59 35.53 14.36
N THR A 549 11.72 36.15 14.70
CA THR A 549 11.80 37.04 15.85
C THR A 549 11.34 38.44 15.45
N HIS A 550 10.24 38.91 16.05
CA HIS A 550 9.79 40.28 15.88
C HIS A 550 10.86 41.25 16.40
N VAL A 551 10.89 42.47 15.86
CA VAL A 551 11.86 43.51 16.28
C VAL A 551 11.78 43.86 17.77
N GLN A 552 10.67 43.52 18.44
CA GLN A 552 10.48 43.68 19.89
C GLN A 552 10.89 42.44 20.72
N GLY A 553 11.51 41.43 20.10
CA GLY A 553 12.14 40.29 20.78
C GLY A 553 11.26 39.06 21.01
N TYR A 554 9.98 39.08 20.60
CA TYR A 554 9.10 37.90 20.70
C TYR A 554 8.91 37.19 19.36
N GLY A 555 8.58 35.90 19.40
CA GLY A 555 8.31 35.11 18.20
C GLY A 555 6.99 35.48 17.54
N ILE A 556 7.00 35.68 16.23
CA ILE A 556 5.80 35.83 15.38
C ILE A 556 5.92 34.95 14.14
N SER A 557 4.83 34.88 13.40
CA SER A 557 4.73 34.18 12.13
C SER A 557 5.27 35.04 10.98
N GLY A 558 6.20 34.48 10.23
CA GLY A 558 6.61 34.95 8.90
C GLY A 558 6.17 33.96 7.82
N TYR A 559 6.35 34.34 6.55
CA TYR A 559 5.98 33.50 5.42
C TYR A 559 7.13 33.34 4.44
N ARG A 560 7.26 32.16 3.87
CA ARG A 560 8.24 31.81 2.82
C ARG A 560 7.61 30.88 1.79
N LEU A 561 8.34 30.52 0.74
CA LEU A 561 7.81 29.59 -0.27
C LEU A 561 7.55 28.21 0.35
N LEU A 562 6.45 27.55 -0.02
CA LEU A 562 6.14 26.21 0.47
C LEU A 562 7.27 25.23 0.10
N ARG A 563 7.87 24.60 1.12
CA ARG A 563 9.05 23.74 1.03
C ARG A 563 10.20 24.39 0.26
N GLU A 564 10.55 25.63 0.60
CA GLU A 564 11.61 26.41 -0.08
C GLU A 564 12.94 25.64 -0.14
N GLU A 565 13.38 25.04 0.97
CA GLU A 565 14.63 24.25 1.05
C GLU A 565 14.61 22.99 0.15
N HIS A 566 13.42 22.47 -0.17
CA HIS A 566 13.22 21.34 -1.08
C HIS A 566 12.85 21.79 -2.50
N THR A 567 13.00 23.08 -2.80
CA THR A 567 12.81 23.65 -4.14
C THR A 567 14.15 23.77 -4.84
N LEU A 568 14.21 23.32 -6.10
CA LEU A 568 15.37 23.42 -6.97
C LEU A 568 15.11 24.44 -8.08
N ILE A 569 15.87 25.53 -8.13
CA ILE A 569 15.89 26.50 -9.21
C ILE A 569 16.97 26.10 -10.21
N VAL A 570 16.57 25.95 -11.47
CA VAL A 570 17.44 25.53 -12.56
C VAL A 570 17.54 26.67 -13.57
N ALA A 571 18.70 27.30 -13.64
CA ALA A 571 19.05 28.24 -14.69
C ALA A 571 19.34 27.48 -15.98
N LEU A 572 18.46 27.60 -16.98
CA LEU A 572 18.67 27.00 -18.30
C LEU A 572 19.70 27.80 -19.08
N MET A 573 20.88 27.21 -19.23
CA MET A 573 22.04 27.93 -19.72
C MET A 573 21.98 28.17 -21.24
N ARG A 574 22.39 29.34 -21.71
CA ARG A 574 22.97 30.48 -20.95
C ARG A 574 21.95 31.57 -20.64
N GLY A 575 20.87 31.65 -21.41
CA GLY A 575 19.93 32.78 -21.37
C GLY A 575 19.13 32.89 -20.07
N GLY A 576 18.87 31.78 -19.38
CA GLY A 576 18.06 31.76 -18.17
C GLY A 576 18.72 32.33 -16.92
N GLU A 577 20.06 32.35 -16.85
CA GLU A 577 20.81 32.65 -15.61
C GLU A 577 20.43 33.99 -14.97
N PRO A 578 20.43 35.15 -15.66
CA PRO A 578 20.12 36.42 -15.01
C PRO A 578 18.72 36.48 -14.43
N MET A 579 17.75 35.85 -15.11
CA MET A 579 16.38 35.75 -14.61
C MET A 579 16.27 34.79 -13.43
N ALA A 580 17.00 33.68 -13.47
CA ALA A 580 17.04 32.69 -12.40
C ALA A 580 17.61 33.31 -11.11
N PHE A 581 18.61 34.19 -11.20
CA PHE A 581 19.08 34.96 -10.04
C PHE A 581 17.97 35.79 -9.40
N GLY A 582 17.08 36.38 -10.20
CA GLY A 582 15.91 37.10 -9.66
C GLY A 582 14.94 36.17 -8.92
N VAL A 583 14.74 34.96 -9.42
CA VAL A 583 13.91 33.94 -8.74
C VAL A 583 14.56 33.48 -7.43
N ASN A 584 15.88 33.29 -7.42
CA ASN A 584 16.61 32.89 -6.21
C ASN A 584 16.72 34.02 -5.19
N GLU A 585 16.77 35.28 -5.64
CA GLU A 585 16.67 36.45 -4.76
C GLU A 585 15.34 36.50 -4.02
N ALA A 586 14.24 36.09 -4.67
CA ALA A 586 12.94 35.97 -4.01
C ALA A 586 12.87 34.77 -3.04
N PHE A 587 13.60 33.69 -3.34
CA PHE A 587 13.57 32.42 -2.59
C PHE A 587 15.00 31.93 -2.28
N PRO A 588 15.66 32.55 -1.27
CA PRO A 588 17.08 32.33 -1.01
C PRO A 588 17.43 30.95 -0.45
N LEU A 589 16.47 30.20 0.10
CA LEU A 589 16.72 28.85 0.63
C LEU A 589 16.65 27.77 -0.48
N ALA A 590 16.10 28.10 -1.64
CA ALA A 590 16.01 27.17 -2.74
C ALA A 590 17.40 26.86 -3.30
N THR A 591 17.65 25.57 -3.60
CA THR A 591 18.91 25.14 -4.22
C THR A 591 19.01 25.68 -5.64
N PHE A 592 20.17 26.20 -6.04
CA PHE A 592 20.39 26.80 -7.35
C PHE A 592 21.36 25.98 -8.20
N VAL A 593 20.96 25.62 -9.43
CA VAL A 593 21.76 24.82 -10.37
C VAL A 593 21.76 25.45 -11.75
N HIS A 594 22.94 25.47 -12.39
CA HIS A 594 23.07 25.77 -13.81
C HIS A 594 22.95 24.47 -14.60
N ALA A 595 22.11 24.43 -15.62
CA ALA A 595 22.00 23.26 -16.50
C ALA A 595 21.85 23.67 -17.96
N LYS A 596 22.71 23.11 -18.81
CA LYS A 596 22.57 23.14 -20.26
C LYS A 596 21.82 21.91 -20.77
N GLU A 597 22.01 20.77 -20.12
CA GLU A 597 21.38 19.49 -20.45
C GLU A 597 20.70 18.87 -19.22
N PRO A 598 19.60 18.09 -19.39
CA PRO A 598 18.85 17.57 -18.25
C PRO A 598 19.66 16.66 -17.31
N THR A 599 20.64 15.94 -17.87
CA THR A 599 21.53 15.01 -17.15
C THR A 599 22.36 15.68 -16.07
N GLU A 600 22.67 16.98 -16.23
CA GLU A 600 23.44 17.76 -15.28
C GLU A 600 22.68 17.99 -13.96
N MET A 601 21.35 17.83 -13.96
CA MET A 601 20.53 17.96 -12.75
C MET A 601 20.43 16.68 -11.93
N ARG A 602 20.84 15.51 -12.46
CA ARG A 602 20.50 14.19 -11.93
C ARG A 602 20.73 14.03 -10.42
N HIS A 603 21.89 14.48 -9.95
CA HIS A 603 22.29 14.36 -8.54
C HIS A 603 21.58 15.36 -7.62
N HIS A 604 20.86 16.33 -8.18
CA HIS A 604 20.16 17.38 -7.45
C HIS A 604 18.65 17.13 -7.31
N LEU A 605 18.11 16.15 -8.03
CA LEU A 605 16.67 15.85 -8.05
C LEU A 605 16.18 15.09 -6.81
N GLN A 606 17.06 14.34 -6.15
CA GLN A 606 16.69 13.54 -4.98
C GLN A 606 16.20 14.43 -3.83
N GLY A 607 15.05 14.08 -3.24
CA GLY A 607 14.46 14.81 -2.12
C GLY A 607 13.77 16.13 -2.51
N ARG A 608 13.69 16.48 -3.79
CA ARG A 608 13.03 17.72 -4.22
C ARG A 608 11.52 17.55 -4.31
N SER A 609 10.80 18.57 -3.84
CA SER A 609 9.33 18.65 -4.00
C SER A 609 8.95 19.51 -5.19
N ASN A 610 9.72 20.55 -5.47
CA ASN A 610 9.48 21.52 -6.54
C ASN A 610 10.75 21.72 -7.39
N ILE A 611 10.58 21.88 -8.70
CA ILE A 611 11.62 22.29 -9.63
C ILE A 611 11.14 23.49 -10.43
N VAL A 612 11.95 24.54 -10.46
CA VAL A 612 11.70 25.77 -11.20
C VAL A 612 12.69 25.86 -12.36
N LEU A 613 12.21 25.61 -13.59
CA LEU A 613 13.02 25.73 -14.80
C LEU A 613 12.95 27.17 -15.31
N VAL A 614 14.08 27.88 -15.32
CA VAL A 614 14.12 29.30 -15.68
C VAL A 614 14.86 29.51 -17.00
N ASP A 615 14.18 30.08 -17.98
CA ASP A 615 14.78 30.47 -19.27
C ASP A 615 14.28 31.85 -19.70
N SER A 616 15.14 32.70 -20.23
CA SER A 616 14.75 34.03 -20.69
C SER A 616 13.75 33.99 -21.85
N VAL A 617 13.86 33.01 -22.75
CA VAL A 617 13.00 32.91 -23.93
C VAL A 617 12.62 31.46 -24.26
N VAL A 618 11.34 31.12 -24.09
CA VAL A 618 10.77 29.86 -24.60
C VAL A 618 10.24 30.09 -26.01
N ASN A 619 11.07 29.77 -27.02
CA ASN A 619 10.72 29.99 -28.44
C ASN A 619 10.10 28.76 -29.12
N SER A 620 10.72 27.58 -29.04
CA SER A 620 10.20 26.35 -29.66
C SER A 620 9.55 25.37 -28.67
N GLY A 621 9.78 25.58 -27.37
CA GLY A 621 9.34 24.67 -26.31
C GLY A 621 10.16 23.38 -26.16
N LYS A 622 11.05 23.05 -27.11
CA LYS A 622 11.78 21.77 -27.12
C LYS A 622 12.64 21.55 -25.87
N THR A 623 13.40 22.56 -25.45
CA THR A 623 14.25 22.48 -24.25
C THR A 623 13.42 22.19 -23.01
N VAL A 624 12.31 22.92 -22.84
CA VAL A 624 11.37 22.72 -21.73
C VAL A 624 10.82 21.29 -21.72
N VAL A 625 10.38 20.79 -22.88
CA VAL A 625 9.87 19.42 -23.02
C VAL A 625 10.93 18.39 -22.63
N GLN A 626 12.16 18.55 -23.11
CA GLN A 626 13.25 17.64 -22.82
C GLN A 626 13.55 17.56 -21.31
N PHE A 627 13.61 18.71 -20.63
CA PHE A 627 13.84 18.78 -19.19
C PHE A 627 12.66 18.19 -18.39
N ALA A 628 11.42 18.53 -18.74
CA ALA A 628 10.24 18.02 -18.07
C ALA A 628 10.13 16.49 -18.18
N GLN A 629 10.30 15.93 -19.39
CA GLN A 629 10.28 14.48 -19.61
C GLN A 629 11.38 13.77 -18.81
N TYR A 630 12.59 14.34 -18.77
CA TYR A 630 13.69 13.76 -18.01
C TYR A 630 13.39 13.71 -16.50
N ILE A 631 12.87 14.80 -15.94
CA ILE A 631 12.47 14.86 -14.53
C ILE A 631 11.39 13.82 -14.25
N ARG A 632 10.35 13.73 -15.09
CA ARG A 632 9.22 12.81 -14.90
C ARG A 632 9.63 11.34 -14.93
N ASN A 633 10.55 10.98 -15.82
CA ASN A 633 11.05 9.61 -15.93
C ASN A 633 11.76 9.15 -14.65
N LEU A 634 12.34 10.08 -13.89
CA LEU A 634 13.04 9.77 -12.64
C LEU A 634 12.14 9.94 -11.42
N TYR A 635 11.31 10.98 -11.41
CA TYR A 635 10.49 11.37 -10.27
C TYR A 635 9.10 11.86 -10.75
N PRO A 636 8.12 10.95 -10.86
CA PRO A 636 6.79 11.27 -11.41
C PRO A 636 6.02 12.35 -10.65
N THR A 637 6.28 12.51 -9.35
CA THR A 637 5.47 13.31 -8.43
C THR A 637 5.91 14.76 -8.24
N ILE A 638 7.13 15.14 -8.67
CA ILE A 638 7.71 16.48 -8.44
C ILE A 638 6.88 17.58 -9.12
N ARG A 639 6.65 18.72 -8.47
CA ARG A 639 6.04 19.87 -9.16
C ARG A 639 7.07 20.56 -10.05
N ILE A 640 6.73 20.82 -11.31
CA ILE A 640 7.60 21.54 -12.25
C ILE A 640 6.94 22.88 -12.59
N VAL A 641 7.67 23.98 -12.47
CA VAL A 641 7.22 25.30 -12.89
C VAL A 641 8.25 25.92 -13.83
N ILE A 642 7.81 26.33 -15.01
CA ILE A 642 8.64 27.01 -16.00
C ILE A 642 8.46 28.52 -15.80
N VAL A 643 9.55 29.26 -15.63
CA VAL A 643 9.54 30.72 -15.53
C VAL A 643 10.28 31.31 -16.73
N THR A 644 9.64 32.22 -17.45
CA THR A 644 10.25 32.85 -18.63
C THR A 644 9.90 34.31 -18.83
N GLY A 645 10.82 35.05 -19.45
CA GLY A 645 10.55 36.42 -19.90
C GLY A 645 9.62 36.45 -21.09
N VAL A 646 9.84 35.57 -22.07
CA VAL A 646 9.05 35.54 -23.31
C VAL A 646 8.69 34.10 -23.66
N ALA A 647 7.40 33.80 -23.73
CA ALA A 647 6.90 32.56 -24.30
C ALA A 647 6.27 32.83 -25.68
N GLN A 648 6.71 32.10 -26.70
CA GLN A 648 6.11 32.19 -28.02
C GLN A 648 4.78 31.41 -28.04
N ALA A 649 3.73 31.99 -28.64
CA ALA A 649 2.37 31.49 -28.52
C ALA A 649 2.18 30.05 -29.05
N GLU A 650 2.80 29.68 -30.17
CA GLU A 650 2.72 28.31 -30.72
C GLU A 650 3.52 27.30 -29.88
N SER A 651 4.60 27.75 -29.22
CA SER A 651 5.43 26.89 -28.38
C SER A 651 4.64 26.33 -27.22
N ILE A 652 3.68 27.08 -26.69
CA ILE A 652 2.74 26.61 -25.66
C ILE A 652 1.96 25.40 -26.18
N SER A 653 1.45 25.46 -27.42
CA SER A 653 0.74 24.33 -28.03
C SER A 653 1.65 23.12 -28.21
N ILE A 654 2.92 23.32 -28.58
CA ILE A 654 3.93 22.24 -28.69
C ILE A 654 4.17 21.59 -27.33
N ILE A 655 4.40 22.38 -26.28
CA ILE A 655 4.65 21.85 -24.94
C ILE A 655 3.39 21.10 -24.46
N LYS A 656 2.19 21.66 -24.66
CA LYS A 656 0.92 21.00 -24.33
C LYS A 656 0.71 19.67 -25.07
N HIS A 657 1.12 19.59 -26.34
CA HIS A 657 1.01 18.36 -27.13
C HIS A 657 2.08 17.32 -26.76
N ALA A 658 3.30 17.75 -26.47
CA ALA A 658 4.41 16.86 -26.12
C ALA A 658 4.33 16.34 -24.67
N LEU A 659 3.64 17.08 -23.80
CA LEU A 659 3.41 16.77 -22.41
C LEU A 659 1.89 16.76 -22.10
N PRO A 660 1.12 15.89 -22.77
CA PRO A 660 -0.31 15.82 -22.52
C PRO A 660 -0.54 15.28 -21.10
N ARG A 661 -1.49 15.88 -20.37
CA ARG A 661 -1.97 15.43 -19.05
C ARG A 661 -1.03 15.69 -17.86
N GLU A 662 -0.07 16.60 -17.99
CA GLU A 662 0.90 16.88 -16.93
C GLU A 662 0.33 17.84 -15.84
N ARG A 663 -0.37 17.28 -14.86
CA ARG A 663 -1.13 18.01 -13.83
C ARG A 663 -0.31 18.86 -12.85
N ARG A 664 1.01 18.63 -12.78
CA ARG A 664 1.95 19.38 -11.93
C ARG A 664 3.02 20.12 -12.76
N LEU A 665 2.63 20.58 -13.96
CA LEU A 665 3.44 21.44 -14.80
C LEU A 665 2.72 22.78 -15.04
N SER A 666 3.36 23.88 -14.66
CA SER A 666 2.89 25.25 -14.92
C SER A 666 3.92 26.03 -15.71
N LEU A 667 3.47 26.95 -16.57
CA LEU A 667 4.32 27.90 -17.29
C LEU A 667 3.92 29.32 -16.91
N ILE A 668 4.89 30.08 -16.40
CA ILE A 668 4.77 31.48 -16.00
C ILE A 668 5.59 32.31 -16.99
N ALA A 669 4.95 33.27 -17.66
CA ALA A 669 5.62 34.15 -18.61
C ALA A 669 5.44 35.64 -18.25
N LEU A 670 6.48 36.45 -18.35
CA LEU A 670 6.31 37.92 -18.30
C LEU A 670 5.43 38.37 -19.48
N ARG A 671 5.62 37.76 -20.65
CA ARG A 671 4.85 38.08 -21.85
C ARG A 671 4.67 36.88 -22.79
N LEU A 672 3.53 36.84 -23.45
CA LEU A 672 3.28 36.05 -24.65
C LEU A 672 3.64 36.83 -25.94
N SER A 673 4.30 36.15 -26.87
CA SER A 673 4.68 36.71 -28.19
C SER A 673 4.04 35.91 -29.32
N ALA A 674 3.34 36.60 -30.23
CA ALA A 674 2.92 36.03 -31.52
C ALA A 674 4.10 35.85 -32.48
N ASN A 675 5.16 36.66 -32.32
CA ASN A 675 6.34 36.61 -33.17
C ASN A 675 7.20 35.40 -32.81
N LYS A 676 7.43 34.52 -33.78
CA LYS A 676 8.40 33.42 -33.71
C LYS A 676 9.70 33.87 -34.35
N PHE A 677 10.72 34.09 -33.52
CA PHE A 677 12.00 34.59 -33.99
C PHE A 677 13.12 33.88 -33.23
N THR A 678 14.08 33.34 -33.98
CA THR A 678 15.31 32.77 -33.40
C THR A 678 16.40 33.79 -33.62
N GLY A 679 16.85 34.44 -32.53
CA GLY A 679 17.93 35.40 -32.60
C GLY A 679 19.23 34.77 -33.08
N LYS A 680 20.06 35.57 -33.76
CA LYS A 680 21.44 35.25 -34.11
C LYS A 680 22.32 36.48 -33.89
N GLY A 681 23.55 36.28 -33.44
CA GLY A 681 24.51 37.36 -33.20
C GLY A 681 23.96 38.47 -32.30
N THR A 682 23.77 39.67 -32.86
CA THR A 682 23.27 40.88 -32.16
C THR A 682 21.82 40.83 -31.71
N THR A 683 21.03 39.86 -32.21
CA THR A 683 19.61 39.72 -31.88
C THR A 683 19.32 38.55 -30.94
N ASP A 684 20.32 37.72 -30.63
CA ASP A 684 20.19 36.63 -29.67
C ASP A 684 20.24 37.14 -28.24
N THR A 685 19.27 36.72 -27.41
CA THR A 685 19.16 37.15 -26.02
C THR A 685 20.38 36.72 -25.21
N GLY A 686 20.86 35.48 -25.38
CA GLY A 686 22.05 35.00 -24.68
C GLY A 686 23.29 35.84 -25.02
N ASN A 687 23.51 36.10 -26.30
CA ASN A 687 24.63 36.91 -26.75
C ASN A 687 24.57 38.36 -26.26
N ARG A 688 23.39 38.98 -26.25
CA ARG A 688 23.21 40.34 -25.70
C ARG A 688 23.43 40.40 -24.19
N LEU A 689 23.01 39.37 -23.45
CA LEU A 689 23.20 39.32 -21.99
C LEU A 689 24.68 39.29 -21.60
N PHE A 690 25.55 38.70 -22.43
CA PHE A 690 26.97 38.51 -22.11
C PHE A 690 27.93 39.24 -23.06
N ASN A 691 27.43 40.12 -23.93
CA ASN A 691 28.20 40.84 -24.96
C ASN A 691 29.00 39.91 -25.90
N THR A 692 28.46 38.72 -26.19
CA THR A 692 29.07 37.74 -27.10
C THR A 692 28.43 37.75 -28.47
N THR A 693 28.02 38.92 -28.97
CA THR A 693 27.27 39.09 -30.24
C THR A 693 28.03 38.70 -31.50
N HIS A 694 29.34 38.45 -31.38
CA HIS A 694 30.19 37.88 -32.43
C HIS A 694 30.05 36.36 -32.55
N LEU A 695 29.49 35.68 -31.55
CA LEU A 695 29.23 34.24 -31.58
C LEU A 695 27.95 33.95 -32.37
N PRO A 696 27.93 32.85 -33.15
CA PRO A 696 26.78 32.46 -33.98
C PRO A 696 25.50 32.20 -33.18
#